data_AF-A0A7I8VDE7-F1
#
_entry.id   AF-A0A7I8VDE7-F1
#
_cell.length_a   1.000
_cell.length_b   1.000
_cell.length_c   1.000
_cell.angle_alpha   90.00
_cell.angle_beta   90.00
_cell.angle_gamma   90.00
#
_symmetry.space_group_name_H-M   'P 1'
#
loop_
_entity.id
_entity.type
_entity.pdbx_description
1 polymer ?
#
loop_
_entity_poly.entity_id
_entity_poly.type
_entity_poly.pdbx_seq_one_letter_code
_entity_poly.pdbx_strand_id
1 'polypeptide(L)'
;MENETVTSELQKLQAAESRVMLLYSSKEEATQIFKVAERMKLSGKNYVWITTKCAILKSTLGAELDEDRGRFPLGMFALYYSHDYDEQVKVIEKALVIWAQAMTNLKKEAENKRILLRPSYHCNPQNDSVWKYGSIVYDQLLKAKVKLNSGEETIEFKKDGTLKSVSLKVLNLRPKNERSDEWATVGEWKSGKEVEMYDITWPGNAPAPPIGRPEKYQVKVVTLKEDPYVIYSDPDPNTGTCPPMAVLCRIAAKNLTTLVANATSDPSLYQCCSGLCIDLLKMLAEKIGFDFELFEVSDKIWGAYNADTKEWNGLIKDILDGKADMVMTSLKITPERSAAIDFSVPFLETGITIIVAVRDGVISPTAFLEPYDYPSWCLILVFSVHASGASIFLFEWLSPSGLDRGQKPLKEHRFSLFRSFWLIWSMLFGAAVSVDNPRGVSSRFLGNIWALFAVVFTASYTANLAAFMITKEDYDRLSGIQDWRLRNPKAHKPAFKFATVPHGSTETNLKNNYPQMYDYMMPFNKSTVEEGVKAVKDGDINAFIYDATVLEYLAGQDDGCKLRTVGTWYAMTGYGIGFPKGSKWKKVIDKYLLQFQHEAREMERLQKFWLSGACSTKKDEGESSMPLGILNFTSAFILLAGGMLLGAVLLILEHVYFKFFRVRLRKWDKCGCCGLVSLSMGKSLTFEQSVKEAINLQRNYKCKNALCETHLWRTKHELDLALLHVDRLEAQLSSLGIEPERVSKLPCNGLESIEDERKRQRRLRARSRSLPSSPARGVRDSSTPSRLKSNRACYIHLDDNFLTSIEKETVL
;
A
#
# COMPACT_ATOMS: atom_id res chain seq x y z
N MET A 1 8.97 30.91 52.22
CA MET A 1 10.30 30.59 51.65
C MET A 1 10.87 29.31 52.25
N GLU A 2 11.46 29.29 53.46
CA GLU A 2 12.14 28.08 53.99
C GLU A 2 11.25 26.82 54.06
N ASN A 3 9.99 26.95 54.52
CA ASN A 3 9.06 25.81 54.51
C ASN A 3 8.72 25.31 53.09
N GLU A 4 8.77 26.16 52.07
CA GLU A 4 8.47 25.79 50.67
C GLU A 4 9.66 25.06 50.03
N THR A 5 10.90 25.48 50.31
CA THR A 5 12.09 24.77 49.86
C THR A 5 12.19 23.37 50.49
N VAL A 6 11.94 23.25 51.81
CA VAL A 6 11.86 21.94 52.49
C VAL A 6 10.74 21.07 51.91
N THR A 7 9.57 21.65 51.59
CA THR A 7 8.45 20.93 50.96
C THR A 7 8.83 20.39 49.57
N SER A 8 9.52 21.19 48.74
CA SER A 8 9.95 20.76 47.40
C SER A 8 10.98 19.61 47.44
N GLU A 9 11.97 19.68 48.32
CA GLU A 9 12.96 18.60 48.46
C GLU A 9 12.34 17.32 49.04
N LEU A 10 11.41 17.43 50.00
CA LEU A 10 10.69 16.25 50.53
C LEU A 10 9.76 15.61 49.49
N GLN A 11 9.18 16.37 48.55
CA GLN A 11 8.44 15.80 47.42
C GLN A 11 9.35 14.98 46.48
N LYS A 12 10.57 15.45 46.20
CA LYS A 12 11.56 14.66 45.45
C LYS A 12 11.94 13.37 46.19
N LEU A 13 12.10 13.44 47.52
CA LEU A 13 12.38 12.27 48.36
C LEU A 13 11.21 11.28 48.46
N GLN A 14 9.96 11.76 48.40
CA GLN A 14 8.78 10.91 48.32
C GLN A 14 8.75 10.11 47.01
N ALA A 15 9.11 10.76 45.90
CA ALA A 15 9.25 10.14 44.58
C ALA A 15 10.48 9.21 44.44
N ALA A 16 11.46 9.29 45.34
CA ALA A 16 12.64 8.43 45.32
C ALA A 16 12.32 6.99 45.77
N GLU A 17 13.04 6.01 45.19
CA GLU A 17 12.92 4.59 45.57
C GLU A 17 13.41 4.31 47.00
N SER A 18 14.36 5.11 47.50
CA SER A 18 15.03 4.90 48.79
C SER A 18 14.06 5.07 49.95
N ARG A 19 13.97 4.04 50.80
CA ARG A 19 13.18 4.05 52.04
C ARG A 19 14.02 4.18 53.32
N VAL A 20 15.34 4.29 53.18
CA VAL A 20 16.27 4.64 54.27
C VAL A 20 16.79 6.05 54.02
N MET A 21 16.58 6.94 54.99
CA MET A 21 16.93 8.36 54.90
C MET A 21 18.00 8.69 55.93
N LEU A 22 19.07 9.36 55.51
CA LEU A 22 20.13 9.85 56.40
C LEU A 22 20.00 11.37 56.57
N LEU A 23 19.75 11.81 57.80
CA LEU A 23 19.53 13.21 58.16
C LEU A 23 20.75 13.77 58.91
N TYR A 24 21.40 14.77 58.29
CA TYR A 24 22.42 15.59 58.92
C TYR A 24 21.90 17.04 59.02
N SER A 25 21.57 17.48 60.24
CA SER A 25 21.00 18.80 60.50
C SER A 25 21.21 19.21 61.96
N SER A 26 20.95 20.48 62.27
CA SER A 26 20.71 20.94 63.64
C SER A 26 19.39 20.38 64.20
N LYS A 27 19.16 20.57 65.52
CA LYS A 27 17.92 20.18 66.18
C LYS A 27 16.73 21.00 65.67
N GLU A 28 16.92 22.29 65.49
CA GLU A 28 15.91 23.25 65.03
C GLU A 28 15.41 22.84 63.64
N GLU A 29 16.32 22.67 62.68
CA GLU A 29 16.03 22.18 61.33
C GLU A 29 15.38 20.79 61.34
N ALA A 30 15.87 19.84 62.16
CA ALA A 30 15.28 18.50 62.25
C ALA A 30 13.81 18.56 62.66
N THR A 31 13.46 19.37 63.67
CA THR A 31 12.06 19.53 64.10
C THR A 31 11.17 20.18 63.03
N GLN A 32 11.72 21.06 62.19
CA GLN A 32 10.98 21.61 61.05
C GLN A 32 10.78 20.56 59.95
N ILE A 33 11.84 19.84 59.58
CA ILE A 33 11.80 18.77 58.56
C ILE A 33 10.77 17.71 58.95
N PHE A 34 10.76 17.23 60.20
CA PHE A 34 9.79 16.21 60.62
C PHE A 34 8.35 16.71 60.66
N LYS A 35 8.08 17.97 61.00
CA LYS A 35 6.74 18.60 60.88
C LYS A 35 6.24 18.68 59.43
N VAL A 36 7.12 18.70 58.42
CA VAL A 36 6.72 18.59 57.00
C VAL A 36 6.61 17.13 56.58
N ALA A 37 7.58 16.29 56.96
CA ALA A 37 7.62 14.87 56.62
C ALA A 37 6.41 14.09 57.15
N GLU A 38 5.91 14.42 58.35
CA GLU A 38 4.70 13.82 58.94
C GLU A 38 3.46 14.14 58.10
N ARG A 39 3.27 15.39 57.66
CA ARG A 39 2.19 15.79 56.74
C ARG A 39 2.27 15.07 55.39
N MET A 40 3.48 14.70 54.95
CA MET A 40 3.72 13.91 53.74
C MET A 40 3.71 12.38 53.95
N LYS A 41 3.43 11.90 55.17
CA LYS A 41 3.48 10.47 55.54
C LYS A 41 4.85 9.80 55.36
N LEU A 42 5.93 10.58 55.30
CA LEU A 42 7.33 10.10 55.23
C LEU A 42 7.86 9.59 56.59
N SER A 43 7.06 9.71 57.66
CA SER A 43 7.23 9.07 58.97
C SER A 43 6.50 7.71 59.09
N GLY A 44 5.90 7.21 58.01
CA GLY A 44 5.15 5.95 58.00
C GLY A 44 6.03 4.71 58.19
N LYS A 45 5.38 3.56 58.46
CA LYS A 45 6.01 2.26 58.78
C LYS A 45 7.09 1.78 57.79
N ASN A 46 7.05 2.27 56.55
CA ASN A 46 7.95 1.86 55.48
C ASN A 46 9.24 2.67 55.41
N TYR A 47 9.37 3.77 56.16
CA TYR A 47 10.53 4.69 56.11
C TYR A 47 11.39 4.60 57.37
N VAL A 48 12.67 4.32 57.19
CA VAL A 48 13.68 4.31 58.28
C VAL A 48 14.49 5.59 58.22
N TRP A 49 14.58 6.31 59.33
CA TRP A 49 15.39 7.52 59.46
C TRP A 49 16.60 7.27 60.35
N ILE A 50 17.76 7.73 59.91
CA ILE A 50 19.04 7.68 60.64
C ILE A 50 19.54 9.11 60.79
N THR A 51 19.83 9.56 62.01
CA THR A 51 20.39 10.89 62.26
C THR A 51 21.71 10.84 63.02
N THR A 52 22.39 11.99 63.10
CA THR A 52 23.59 12.19 63.89
C THR A 52 23.26 12.97 65.17
N LYS A 53 24.17 12.93 66.14
CA LYS A 53 24.05 13.67 67.42
C LYS A 53 23.62 15.14 67.27
N CYS A 54 23.95 15.83 66.18
CA CYS A 54 23.63 17.25 66.00
C CYS A 54 22.12 17.57 66.06
N ALA A 55 21.25 16.61 65.70
CA ALA A 55 19.80 16.74 65.83
C ALA A 55 19.27 16.50 67.26
N ILE A 56 20.08 15.94 68.16
CA ILE A 56 19.66 15.43 69.48
C ILE A 56 20.45 16.12 70.60
N LEU A 57 19.79 17.05 71.30
CA LEU A 57 20.36 17.69 72.50
C LEU A 57 20.17 16.82 73.75
N LYS A 58 21.15 16.85 74.66
CA LYS A 58 21.16 16.03 75.90
C LYS A 58 19.97 16.29 76.84
N SER A 59 19.24 17.40 76.69
CA SER A 59 18.02 17.68 77.47
C SER A 59 16.84 16.73 77.18
N THR A 60 16.97 15.80 76.22
CA THR A 60 15.95 14.78 75.90
C THR A 60 16.46 13.35 76.15
N LEU A 61 17.58 13.18 76.86
CA LEU A 61 18.07 11.89 77.35
C LEU A 61 17.61 11.70 78.79
N GLY A 62 16.45 11.04 78.95
CA GLY A 62 15.88 10.68 80.26
C GLY A 62 14.93 11.70 80.87
N ALA A 63 14.79 12.90 80.31
CA ALA A 63 13.72 13.83 80.62
C ALA A 63 12.51 13.60 79.71
N GLU A 64 11.31 13.85 80.23
CA GLU A 64 10.06 13.74 79.48
C GLU A 64 10.10 14.66 78.24
N LEU A 65 9.77 14.09 77.08
CA LEU A 65 9.60 14.84 75.83
C LEU A 65 8.27 15.61 75.89
N ASP A 66 8.34 16.80 76.48
CA ASP A 66 7.23 17.75 76.64
C ASP A 66 6.47 17.96 75.31
N GLU A 67 5.13 18.00 75.38
CA GLU A 67 4.24 17.71 74.24
C GLU A 67 4.40 18.64 73.01
N ASP A 68 5.01 19.81 73.18
CA ASP A 68 4.98 20.93 72.24
C ASP A 68 6.22 21.06 71.32
N ARG A 69 7.16 20.09 71.37
CA ARG A 69 8.43 20.15 70.61
C ARG A 69 8.68 18.97 69.66
N GLY A 70 7.85 18.88 68.62
CA GLY A 70 8.16 18.21 67.34
C GLY A 70 8.60 16.75 67.46
N ARG A 71 7.62 15.83 67.44
CA ARG A 71 7.86 14.39 67.57
C ARG A 71 8.79 13.87 66.48
N PHE A 72 9.85 13.16 66.89
CA PHE A 72 10.65 12.34 66.01
C PHE A 72 9.89 11.03 65.69
N PRO A 73 10.07 10.42 64.50
CA PRO A 73 9.39 9.18 64.17
C PRO A 73 9.90 8.01 65.02
N LEU A 74 8.99 7.19 65.55
CA LEU A 74 9.33 5.95 66.27
C LEU A 74 10.18 5.02 65.39
N GLY A 75 11.15 4.32 66.00
CA GLY A 75 12.09 3.47 65.27
C GLY A 75 13.14 4.24 64.46
N MET A 76 13.38 5.50 64.82
CA MET A 76 14.48 6.31 64.30
C MET A 76 15.80 5.93 64.99
N PHE A 77 16.86 5.76 64.20
CA PHE A 77 18.20 5.52 64.70
C PHE A 77 18.98 6.83 64.84
N ALA A 78 19.87 6.89 65.83
CA ALA A 78 20.82 7.99 65.97
C ALA A 78 22.22 7.54 66.35
N LEU A 79 23.23 8.13 65.71
CA LEU A 79 24.64 7.92 66.05
C LEU A 79 25.11 8.93 67.10
N TYR A 80 25.47 8.44 68.28
CA TYR A 80 25.83 9.24 69.44
C TYR A 80 27.23 8.87 69.98
N TYR A 81 28.10 9.84 70.17
CA TYR A 81 29.35 9.65 70.93
C TYR A 81 29.15 10.14 72.38
N SER A 82 29.66 9.38 73.35
CA SER A 82 29.49 9.71 74.77
C SER A 82 30.07 11.09 75.09
N HIS A 83 29.31 11.85 75.88
CA HIS A 83 29.68 13.17 76.36
C HIS A 83 29.15 13.34 77.78
N ASP A 84 29.48 12.33 78.58
CA ASP A 84 29.19 12.27 80.00
C ASP A 84 30.38 12.86 80.73
N TYR A 85 30.14 13.47 81.89
CA TYR A 85 31.17 14.20 82.63
C TYR A 85 32.39 13.31 82.90
N ASP A 86 32.15 12.06 83.29
CA ASP A 86 33.19 11.06 83.54
C ASP A 86 34.01 10.72 82.28
N GLU A 87 33.38 10.70 81.10
CA GLU A 87 34.08 10.49 79.83
C GLU A 87 34.88 11.75 79.40
N GLN A 88 34.37 12.96 79.69
CA GLN A 88 35.14 14.19 79.47
C GLN A 88 36.41 14.20 80.33
N VAL A 89 36.31 13.81 81.60
CA VAL A 89 37.47 13.72 82.52
C VAL A 89 38.50 12.71 81.99
N LYS A 90 38.07 11.51 81.54
CA LYS A 90 38.96 10.53 80.88
C LYS A 90 39.60 11.07 79.60
N VAL A 91 38.88 11.86 78.81
CA VAL A 91 39.43 12.49 77.59
C VAL A 91 40.50 13.53 77.94
N ILE A 92 40.32 14.31 79.00
CA ILE A 92 41.33 15.28 79.48
C ILE A 92 42.59 14.53 79.95
N GLU A 93 42.43 13.46 80.73
CA GLU A 93 43.55 12.60 81.16
C GLU A 93 44.31 12.03 79.95
N LYS A 94 43.60 11.44 78.98
CA LYS A 94 44.19 10.91 77.73
C LYS A 94 44.92 11.99 76.94
N ALA A 95 44.36 13.20 76.84
CA ALA A 95 44.98 14.33 76.15
C ALA A 95 46.29 14.77 76.82
N LEU A 96 46.36 14.80 78.15
CA LEU A 96 47.60 15.12 78.88
C LEU A 96 48.71 14.10 78.64
N VAL A 97 48.40 12.80 78.61
CA VAL A 97 49.39 11.75 78.31
C VAL A 97 49.88 11.82 76.86
N ILE A 98 48.98 12.07 75.90
CA ILE A 98 49.34 12.28 74.49
C ILE A 98 50.25 13.50 74.33
N TRP A 99 49.92 14.61 75.00
CA TRP A 99 50.75 15.81 75.01
C TRP A 99 52.14 15.54 75.58
N ALA A 100 52.24 14.86 76.73
CA ALA A 100 53.52 14.48 77.32
C ALA A 100 54.36 13.58 76.40
N GLN A 101 53.73 12.60 75.73
CA GLN A 101 54.42 11.73 74.77
C GLN A 101 54.90 12.50 73.53
N ALA A 102 54.10 13.43 73.00
CA ALA A 102 54.50 14.29 71.90
C ALA A 102 55.67 15.20 72.29
N MET A 103 55.63 15.79 73.49
CA MET A 103 56.71 16.66 73.99
C MET A 103 58.02 15.90 74.26
N THR A 104 57.97 14.64 74.69
CA THR A 104 59.19 13.81 74.84
C THR A 104 59.78 13.37 73.50
N ASN A 105 58.95 13.08 72.50
CA ASN A 105 59.39 12.85 71.12
C ASN A 105 60.01 14.13 70.53
N LEU A 106 59.35 15.27 70.71
CA LEU A 106 59.82 16.58 70.29
C LEU A 106 61.14 16.97 70.95
N LYS A 107 61.35 16.64 72.24
CA LYS A 107 62.64 16.85 72.92
C LYS A 107 63.78 16.09 72.21
N LYS A 108 63.59 14.80 71.93
CA LYS A 108 64.59 13.97 71.22
C LYS A 108 64.92 14.54 69.82
N GLU A 109 63.91 15.02 69.09
CA GLU A 109 64.13 15.62 67.77
C GLU A 109 64.75 17.02 67.85
N ALA A 110 64.40 17.82 68.86
CA ALA A 110 64.97 19.14 69.11
C ALA A 110 66.44 19.09 69.55
N GLU A 111 66.84 18.07 70.32
CA GLU A 111 68.24 17.79 70.65
C GLU A 111 69.05 17.44 69.40
N ASN A 112 68.50 16.60 68.51
CA ASN A 112 69.13 16.24 67.23
C ASN A 112 69.23 17.41 66.23
N LYS A 113 68.27 18.35 66.24
CA LYS A 113 68.15 19.44 65.24
C LYS A 113 68.45 20.86 65.78
N ARG A 114 68.81 21.00 67.07
CA ARG A 114 69.01 22.28 67.78
C ARG A 114 67.85 23.28 67.61
N ILE A 115 66.61 22.82 67.79
CA ILE A 115 65.39 23.62 67.57
C ILE A 115 65.08 24.52 68.78
N LEU A 116 64.82 25.81 68.54
CA LEU A 116 64.36 26.74 69.58
C LEU A 116 62.84 26.58 69.81
N LEU A 117 62.48 25.93 70.91
CA LEU A 117 61.09 25.58 71.26
C LEU A 117 60.25 26.73 71.88
N ARG A 118 60.82 27.94 72.05
CA ARG A 118 60.07 29.09 72.57
C ARG A 118 59.25 29.75 71.44
N PRO A 119 57.91 29.81 71.53
CA PRO A 119 57.12 30.63 70.61
C PRO A 119 57.31 32.11 70.97
N SER A 120 57.93 32.87 70.06
CA SER A 120 58.11 34.33 70.20
C SER A 120 56.89 35.06 69.64
N TYR A 121 55.79 35.06 70.39
CA TYR A 121 54.54 35.72 70.00
C TYR A 121 54.13 36.81 70.96
N HIS A 122 53.66 37.92 70.39
CA HIS A 122 52.88 38.95 71.05
C HIS A 122 51.55 39.07 70.29
N CYS A 123 50.44 39.39 70.98
CA CYS A 123 49.12 39.53 70.34
C CYS A 123 48.96 40.78 69.45
N ASN A 124 50.07 41.39 69.00
CA ASN A 124 50.09 42.63 68.22
C ASN A 124 50.63 42.33 66.81
N PRO A 125 49.89 42.58 65.71
CA PRO A 125 50.02 41.80 64.47
C PRO A 125 51.07 42.30 63.48
N GLN A 126 52.16 42.93 63.93
CA GLN A 126 53.08 43.66 63.03
C GLN A 126 54.36 42.92 62.60
N ASN A 127 54.63 41.69 63.06
CA ASN A 127 55.65 40.81 62.47
C ASN A 127 55.36 39.33 62.77
N ASP A 128 55.72 38.45 61.84
CA ASP A 128 55.65 36.97 61.88
C ASP A 128 54.53 36.36 62.74
N SER A 129 53.31 36.35 62.18
CA SER A 129 52.13 35.71 62.78
C SER A 129 52.15 34.17 62.78
N VAL A 130 53.23 33.54 62.30
CA VAL A 130 53.35 32.07 62.17
C VAL A 130 54.65 31.55 62.76
N TRP A 131 54.54 30.76 63.82
CA TRP A 131 55.65 30.07 64.48
C TRP A 131 56.18 28.96 63.56
N LYS A 132 57.33 29.23 62.94
CA LYS A 132 58.01 28.34 61.97
C LYS A 132 58.20 26.89 62.45
N TYR A 133 58.28 26.67 63.77
CA TYR A 133 58.44 25.34 64.38
C TYR A 133 57.12 24.72 64.87
N GLY A 134 56.00 25.43 64.82
CA GLY A 134 54.69 24.93 65.25
C GLY A 134 54.15 23.78 64.40
N SER A 135 54.48 23.76 63.10
CA SER A 135 54.18 22.63 62.21
C SER A 135 54.90 21.34 62.64
N ILE A 136 56.12 21.45 63.18
CA ILE A 136 56.88 20.30 63.71
C ILE A 136 56.24 19.80 65.01
N VAL A 137 55.79 20.69 65.89
CA VAL A 137 55.04 20.29 67.10
C VAL A 137 53.74 19.58 66.73
N TYR A 138 53.00 20.09 65.75
CA TYR A 138 51.79 19.45 65.24
C TYR A 138 52.07 18.06 64.64
N ASP A 139 53.12 17.92 63.83
CA ASP A 139 53.57 16.64 63.29
C ASP A 139 54.00 15.63 64.38
N GLN A 140 54.61 16.09 65.48
CA GLN A 140 54.88 15.22 66.65
C GLN A 140 53.62 14.81 67.42
N LEU A 141 52.61 15.68 67.49
CA LEU A 141 51.30 15.35 68.08
C LEU A 141 50.56 14.30 67.23
N LEU A 142 50.61 14.42 65.89
CA LEU A 142 50.05 13.42 64.98
C LEU A 142 50.78 12.06 65.06
N LYS A 143 52.10 12.07 65.29
CA LYS A 143 52.91 10.84 65.47
C LYS A 143 52.82 10.23 66.86
N ALA A 144 52.22 10.92 67.84
CA ALA A 144 52.09 10.40 69.19
C ALA A 144 51.21 9.14 69.19
N LYS A 145 51.75 8.04 69.73
CA LYS A 145 51.04 6.79 69.94
C LYS A 145 51.07 6.45 71.41
N VAL A 146 49.91 6.28 72.01
CA VAL A 146 49.77 6.02 73.45
C VAL A 146 48.81 4.87 73.68
N LYS A 147 49.15 4.01 74.65
CA LYS A 147 48.27 3.00 75.23
C LYS A 147 48.26 3.22 76.74
N LEU A 148 47.12 3.63 77.31
CA LEU A 148 47.03 3.89 78.76
C LEU A 148 46.97 2.58 79.56
N ASN A 149 46.08 1.66 79.16
CA ASN A 149 45.80 0.43 79.89
C ASN A 149 45.90 -0.81 78.99
N SER A 150 46.21 -1.97 79.58
CA SER A 150 46.44 -3.22 78.85
C SER A 150 45.28 -3.67 77.95
N GLY A 151 44.04 -3.29 78.28
CA GLY A 151 42.82 -3.58 77.51
C GLY A 151 42.26 -2.46 76.63
N GLU A 152 42.85 -1.25 76.62
CA GLU A 152 42.43 -0.17 75.71
C GLU A 152 43.17 -0.22 74.37
N GLU A 153 42.51 0.22 73.30
CA GLU A 153 43.11 0.36 71.98
C GLU A 153 44.16 1.50 71.96
N THR A 154 45.17 1.37 71.10
CA THR A 154 46.17 2.43 70.92
C THR A 154 45.55 3.66 70.29
N ILE A 155 45.72 4.81 70.94
CA ILE A 155 45.27 6.09 70.41
C ILE A 155 46.25 6.50 69.31
N GLU A 156 45.74 6.63 68.08
CA GLU A 156 46.47 7.09 66.89
C GLU A 156 45.65 8.17 66.17
N PHE A 157 46.33 9.14 65.56
CA PHE A 157 45.71 10.17 64.72
C PHE A 157 45.86 9.87 63.23
N LYS A 158 44.87 10.29 62.44
CA LYS A 158 44.97 10.41 60.98
C LYS A 158 45.71 11.70 60.62
N LYS A 159 46.11 11.84 59.35
CA LYS A 159 46.77 13.05 58.82
C LYS A 159 45.95 14.33 59.05
N ASP A 160 44.63 14.20 59.11
CA ASP A 160 43.68 15.30 59.29
C ASP A 160 43.45 15.67 60.78
N GLY A 161 44.23 15.10 61.70
CA GLY A 161 44.09 15.33 63.15
C GLY A 161 42.93 14.61 63.83
N THR A 162 42.14 13.82 63.08
CA THR A 162 41.04 13.01 63.64
C THR A 162 41.55 11.69 64.21
N LEU A 163 40.85 11.13 65.19
CA LEU A 163 41.18 9.82 65.77
C LEU A 163 40.98 8.68 64.75
N LYS A 164 41.90 7.71 64.78
CA LYS A 164 41.86 6.52 63.92
C LYS A 164 40.90 5.46 64.45
N SER A 165 40.91 5.21 65.76
CA SER A 165 39.96 4.38 66.50
C SER A 165 38.94 5.28 67.21
N VAL A 166 37.66 5.01 67.01
CA VAL A 166 36.53 5.72 67.63
C VAL A 166 35.47 4.68 68.02
N SER A 167 34.82 4.89 69.16
CA SER A 167 33.58 4.19 69.53
C SER A 167 32.37 5.13 69.42
N LEU A 168 31.27 4.61 68.87
CA LEU A 168 29.99 5.29 68.72
C LEU A 168 28.89 4.41 69.29
N LYS A 169 28.00 4.97 70.10
CA LYS A 169 26.77 4.31 70.56
C LYS A 169 25.68 4.51 69.52
N VAL A 170 24.97 3.45 69.19
CA VAL A 170 23.75 3.50 68.36
C VAL A 170 22.57 3.62 69.31
N LEU A 171 21.79 4.69 69.14
CA LEU A 171 20.53 4.91 69.84
C LEU A 171 19.37 4.55 68.92
N ASN A 172 18.27 4.08 69.51
CA ASN A 172 16.98 3.91 68.86
C ASN A 172 15.89 4.62 69.68
N LEU A 173 14.92 5.24 69.00
CA LEU A 173 13.77 5.87 69.64
C LEU A 173 12.65 4.85 69.85
N ARG A 174 12.38 4.51 71.11
CA ARG A 174 11.34 3.56 71.53
C ARG A 174 10.26 4.22 72.39
N PRO A 175 9.00 3.75 72.35
CA PRO A 175 7.98 4.22 73.29
C PRO A 175 8.31 3.69 74.70
N LYS A 176 8.24 4.57 75.70
CA LYS A 176 8.39 4.22 77.13
C LYS A 176 7.04 3.95 77.78
N ASN A 177 6.07 4.83 77.49
CA ASN A 177 4.66 4.77 77.88
C ASN A 177 3.82 5.23 76.67
N GLU A 178 2.48 5.11 76.71
CA GLU A 178 1.59 5.62 75.63
C GLU A 178 1.75 7.11 75.31
N ARG A 179 2.39 7.89 76.18
CA ARG A 179 2.54 9.35 76.06
C ARG A 179 3.99 9.85 75.96
N SER A 180 4.99 8.99 76.09
CA SER A 180 6.39 9.42 76.13
C SER A 180 7.34 8.42 75.47
N ASP A 181 8.21 8.96 74.63
CA ASP A 181 9.26 8.21 73.93
C ASP A 181 10.61 8.40 74.63
N GLU A 182 11.51 7.43 74.51
CA GLU A 182 12.87 7.53 75.03
C GLU A 182 13.92 7.02 74.03
N TRP A 183 15.10 7.64 74.07
CA TRP A 183 16.28 7.19 73.32
C TRP A 183 17.02 6.10 74.10
N ALA A 184 16.99 4.87 73.60
CA ALA A 184 17.66 3.72 74.21
C ALA A 184 18.92 3.32 73.43
N THR A 185 19.98 2.91 74.12
CA THR A 185 21.21 2.38 73.50
C THR A 185 20.98 0.95 73.02
N VAL A 186 20.98 0.72 71.71
CA VAL A 186 20.79 -0.60 71.09
C VAL A 186 22.10 -1.32 70.75
N GLY A 187 23.22 -0.59 70.57
CA GLY A 187 24.52 -1.18 70.29
C GLY A 187 25.69 -0.20 70.40
N GLU A 188 26.92 -0.70 70.29
CA GLU A 188 28.15 0.10 70.27
C GLU A 188 29.04 -0.30 69.08
N TRP A 189 29.26 0.64 68.15
CA TRP A 189 30.21 0.50 67.05
C TRP A 189 31.61 0.86 67.51
N LYS A 190 32.58 0.01 67.20
CA LYS A 190 34.02 0.25 67.40
C LYS A 190 34.74 0.06 66.08
N SER A 191 35.63 1.00 65.75
CA SER A 191 36.36 0.98 64.48
C SER A 191 37.09 -0.35 64.24
N GLY A 192 36.65 -1.12 63.23
CA GLY A 192 37.22 -2.42 62.89
C GLY A 192 36.53 -3.64 63.52
N LYS A 193 35.38 -3.45 64.17
CA LYS A 193 34.48 -4.53 64.64
C LYS A 193 33.10 -4.37 64.03
N GLU A 194 32.39 -5.48 63.85
CA GLU A 194 30.97 -5.48 63.51
C GLU A 194 30.14 -4.98 64.69
N VAL A 195 28.93 -4.49 64.42
CA VAL A 195 27.99 -4.04 65.45
C VAL A 195 26.93 -5.09 65.64
N GLU A 196 26.88 -5.62 66.85
CA GLU A 196 25.71 -6.31 67.37
C GLU A 196 24.75 -5.26 67.95
N MET A 197 23.47 -5.38 67.60
CA MET A 197 22.40 -4.53 68.13
C MET A 197 21.30 -5.41 68.72
N TYR A 198 20.77 -4.99 69.86
CA TYR A 198 19.71 -5.69 70.59
C TYR A 198 18.53 -4.75 70.85
N ASP A 199 17.34 -5.33 71.06
CA ASP A 199 16.12 -4.61 71.45
C ASP A 199 15.72 -3.45 70.50
N ILE A 200 15.64 -3.75 69.19
CA ILE A 200 15.28 -2.76 68.17
C ILE A 200 13.77 -2.71 67.95
N THR A 201 13.14 -1.56 68.25
CA THR A 201 11.84 -1.17 67.71
C THR A 201 12.00 -0.56 66.31
N TRP A 202 11.24 -1.01 65.33
CA TRP A 202 11.20 -0.46 63.97
C TRP A 202 9.98 0.46 63.75
N PRO A 203 9.99 1.31 62.70
CA PRO A 203 8.91 2.24 62.42
C PRO A 203 7.52 1.61 62.41
N GLY A 204 6.59 2.23 63.14
CA GLY A 204 5.25 1.67 63.38
C GLY A 204 5.14 0.67 64.52
N ASN A 205 6.12 0.65 65.44
CA ASN A 205 6.21 -0.24 66.59
C ASN A 205 6.29 -1.73 66.19
N ALA A 206 7.09 -2.04 65.17
CA ALA A 206 7.30 -3.39 64.67
C ALA A 206 8.59 -4.01 65.24
N PRO A 207 8.62 -5.33 65.52
CA PRO A 207 9.85 -6.02 65.95
C PRO A 207 10.77 -6.41 64.77
N ALA A 208 10.26 -6.36 63.53
CA ALA A 208 10.99 -6.74 62.33
C ALA A 208 11.24 -5.51 61.42
N PRO A 209 12.39 -5.46 60.70
CA PRO A 209 12.69 -4.37 59.79
C PRO A 209 11.69 -4.30 58.62
N PRO A 210 11.35 -3.09 58.13
CA PRO A 210 10.64 -2.95 56.86
C PRO A 210 11.52 -3.47 55.71
N ILE A 211 10.89 -3.99 54.66
CA ILE A 211 11.55 -4.59 53.48
C ILE A 211 12.41 -3.56 52.69
N GLY A 212 12.35 -2.27 53.06
CA GLY A 212 13.17 -1.19 52.49
C GLY A 212 12.81 -0.81 51.05
N ARG A 213 11.67 -1.31 50.56
CA ARG A 213 11.16 -1.15 49.19
C ARG A 213 9.66 -0.84 49.26
N PRO A 214 9.10 -0.07 48.30
CA PRO A 214 7.66 0.17 48.26
C PRO A 214 6.88 -1.14 47.96
N GLU A 215 5.63 -1.20 48.40
CA GLU A 215 4.73 -2.35 48.17
C GLU A 215 4.44 -2.58 46.67
N LYS A 216 4.54 -1.52 45.87
CA LYS A 216 4.57 -1.56 44.41
C LYS A 216 5.55 -0.51 43.88
N TYR A 217 6.27 -0.83 42.81
CA TYR A 217 7.12 0.13 42.10
C TYR A 217 6.24 0.90 41.10
N GLN A 218 6.39 2.22 41.04
CA GLN A 218 5.74 3.05 40.03
C GLN A 218 6.77 3.40 38.94
N VAL A 219 6.59 2.88 37.74
CA VAL A 219 7.51 3.06 36.60
C VAL A 219 6.98 4.12 35.65
N LYS A 220 7.80 5.10 35.28
CA LYS A 220 7.44 6.13 34.30
C LYS A 220 7.74 5.64 32.89
N VAL A 221 6.68 5.48 32.10
CA VAL A 221 6.75 4.97 30.73
C VAL A 221 6.40 6.09 29.75
N VAL A 222 7.33 6.43 28.87
CA VAL A 222 7.07 7.38 27.77
C VAL A 222 6.69 6.64 26.50
N THR A 223 5.77 7.21 25.73
CA THR A 223 5.24 6.64 24.50
C THR A 223 5.01 7.72 23.43
N LEU A 224 4.66 7.27 22.23
CA LEU A 224 4.30 8.08 21.07
C LEU A 224 3.22 7.35 20.28
N LYS A 225 2.25 8.09 19.73
CA LYS A 225 1.17 7.52 18.90
C LYS A 225 1.74 6.89 17.63
N GLU A 226 1.37 5.63 17.39
CA GLU A 226 1.49 4.98 16.09
C GLU A 226 0.53 3.78 16.03
N ASP A 227 -0.43 3.82 15.10
CA ASP A 227 -1.45 2.77 14.97
C ASP A 227 -0.80 1.55 14.23
N PRO A 228 -0.93 0.29 14.71
CA PRO A 228 -1.78 -0.22 15.80
C PRO A 228 -1.05 -0.45 17.14
N TYR A 229 0.15 0.08 17.33
CA TYR A 229 0.97 -0.13 18.52
C TYR A 229 0.45 0.66 19.72
N VAL A 230 0.12 1.93 19.49
CA VAL A 230 -0.33 2.91 20.48
C VAL A 230 -1.35 3.84 19.82
N ILE A 231 -2.62 3.54 20.06
CA ILE A 231 -3.80 4.25 19.55
C ILE A 231 -4.35 5.13 20.68
N TYR A 232 -4.68 6.39 20.36
CA TYR A 232 -5.35 7.31 21.30
C TYR A 232 -6.84 7.37 21.01
N SER A 233 -7.66 7.18 22.04
CA SER A 233 -9.11 7.38 22.02
C SER A 233 -9.54 8.29 23.17
N ASP A 234 -10.60 9.07 22.96
CA ASP A 234 -11.18 9.86 24.04
C ASP A 234 -11.83 8.95 25.11
N PRO A 235 -11.83 9.36 26.39
CA PRO A 235 -12.55 8.65 27.46
C PRO A 235 -14.06 8.75 27.29
N ASP A 236 -14.82 7.81 27.87
CA ASP A 236 -16.28 7.83 27.83
C ASP A 236 -16.83 9.14 28.43
N PRO A 237 -17.63 9.94 27.69
CA PRO A 237 -18.01 11.29 28.11
C PRO A 237 -18.90 11.34 29.36
N ASN A 238 -19.53 10.22 29.71
CA ASN A 238 -20.44 10.11 30.86
C ASN A 238 -19.75 9.64 32.15
N THR A 239 -18.68 8.84 32.04
CA THR A 239 -18.00 8.22 33.20
C THR A 239 -16.57 8.71 33.39
N GLY A 240 -15.94 9.30 32.37
CA GLY A 240 -14.52 9.67 32.38
C GLY A 240 -13.57 8.49 32.45
N THR A 241 -14.07 7.25 32.29
CA THR A 241 -13.30 6.01 32.40
C THR A 241 -12.86 5.52 31.03
N CYS A 242 -11.69 4.89 30.98
CA CYS A 242 -11.25 4.16 29.79
C CYS A 242 -11.86 2.75 29.71
N PRO A 243 -12.05 2.20 28.50
CA PRO A 243 -12.33 0.77 28.32
C PRO A 243 -11.28 -0.11 28.99
N PRO A 244 -11.61 -1.34 29.45
CA PRO A 244 -10.70 -2.18 30.24
C PRO A 244 -9.42 -2.58 29.49
N MET A 245 -9.45 -2.60 28.16
CA MET A 245 -8.26 -2.86 27.32
C MET A 245 -7.37 -1.62 27.15
N ALA A 246 -7.90 -0.40 27.33
CA ALA A 246 -7.10 0.83 27.34
C ALA A 246 -6.51 1.13 28.73
N VAL A 247 -5.61 2.12 28.80
CA VAL A 247 -5.12 2.75 30.03
C VAL A 247 -5.28 4.26 29.94
N LEU A 248 -5.41 4.93 31.08
CA LEU A 248 -5.33 6.38 31.11
C LEU A 248 -3.88 6.80 30.84
N CYS A 249 -3.68 7.72 29.89
CA CYS A 249 -2.36 8.24 29.52
C CYS A 249 -2.37 9.76 29.45
N ARG A 250 -1.28 10.38 29.93
CA ARG A 250 -1.12 11.83 29.94
C ARG A 250 -0.54 12.31 28.62
N ILE A 251 -1.22 13.22 27.95
CA ILE A 251 -0.85 13.75 26.64
C ILE A 251 -0.18 15.12 26.76
N ALA A 252 0.81 15.36 25.89
CA ALA A 252 1.46 16.65 25.80
C ALA A 252 0.54 17.65 25.06
N ALA A 253 0.11 18.69 25.76
CA ALA A 253 -0.70 19.76 25.18
C ALA A 253 0.05 20.44 24.02
N LYS A 254 -0.62 20.59 22.87
CA LYS A 254 -0.02 21.17 21.65
C LYS A 254 0.43 22.64 21.80
N ASN A 255 -0.02 23.35 22.85
CA ASN A 255 0.25 24.77 23.07
C ASN A 255 1.20 24.97 24.28
N LEU A 256 2.51 25.04 23.99
CA LEU A 256 3.61 25.12 24.95
C LEU A 256 3.80 26.53 25.59
N THR A 257 2.73 27.17 26.07
CA THR A 257 2.82 28.51 26.68
C THR A 257 2.07 28.71 28.00
N THR A 258 1.21 27.79 28.43
CA THR A 258 0.44 27.95 29.67
C THR A 258 0.58 26.79 30.65
N LEU A 259 1.19 27.10 31.80
CA LEU A 259 0.95 26.50 33.11
C LEU A 259 1.51 25.08 33.39
N VAL A 260 2.84 24.97 33.39
CA VAL A 260 3.59 23.88 34.06
C VAL A 260 3.28 23.79 35.58
N ALA A 261 2.68 24.84 36.17
CA ALA A 261 2.34 24.92 37.60
C ALA A 261 0.99 24.26 38.00
N ASN A 262 0.04 24.05 37.07
CA ASN A 262 -1.30 23.53 37.37
C ASN A 262 -1.57 22.13 36.77
N ALA A 263 -0.50 21.42 36.34
CA ALA A 263 -0.61 20.15 35.60
C ALA A 263 -1.09 18.93 36.42
N THR A 264 -1.53 19.12 37.67
CA THR A 264 -1.98 18.06 38.58
C THR A 264 -3.51 17.90 38.68
N SER A 265 -4.29 18.72 37.96
CA SER A 265 -5.76 18.75 38.13
C SER A 265 -6.58 19.13 36.88
N ASP A 266 -6.05 18.97 35.67
CA ASP A 266 -6.78 19.28 34.43
C ASP A 266 -7.18 17.99 33.68
N PRO A 267 -8.48 17.60 33.66
CA PRO A 267 -8.93 16.38 32.99
C PRO A 267 -8.68 16.38 31.48
N SER A 268 -8.51 17.56 30.88
CA SER A 268 -8.30 17.73 29.43
C SER A 268 -6.96 17.20 28.92
N LEU A 269 -6.03 16.86 29.82
CA LEU A 269 -4.70 16.33 29.50
C LEU A 269 -4.63 14.80 29.44
N TYR A 270 -5.73 14.10 29.70
CA TYR A 270 -5.76 12.63 29.74
C TYR A 270 -6.64 12.05 28.62
N GLN A 271 -6.09 11.09 27.88
CA GLN A 271 -6.83 10.25 26.94
C GLN A 271 -6.64 8.77 27.29
N CYS A 272 -7.36 7.91 26.58
CA CYS A 272 -7.24 6.47 26.71
C CYS A 272 -6.29 5.92 25.64
N CYS A 273 -5.16 5.37 26.08
CA CYS A 273 -4.20 4.69 25.20
C CYS A 273 -4.53 3.20 25.12
N SER A 274 -4.61 2.63 23.92
CA SER A 274 -4.74 1.19 23.66
C SER A 274 -3.77 0.74 22.55
N GLY A 275 -3.68 -0.55 22.25
CA GLY A 275 -2.80 -1.08 21.19
C GLY A 275 -1.83 -2.15 21.66
N LEU A 276 -1.12 -2.76 20.71
CA LEU A 276 -0.21 -3.90 20.95
C LEU A 276 0.84 -3.62 22.05
N CYS A 277 1.42 -2.42 22.07
CA CYS A 277 2.42 -2.05 23.08
C CYS A 277 1.80 -1.81 24.46
N ILE A 278 0.53 -1.40 24.53
CA ILE A 278 -0.18 -1.16 25.80
C ILE A 278 -0.59 -2.48 26.45
N ASP A 279 -1.10 -3.43 25.66
CA ASP A 279 -1.41 -4.77 26.13
C ASP A 279 -0.14 -5.50 26.61
N LEU A 280 0.96 -5.40 25.86
CA LEU A 280 2.25 -5.96 26.28
C LEU A 280 2.77 -5.32 27.58
N LEU A 281 2.58 -4.01 27.75
CA LEU A 281 2.95 -3.32 29.00
C LEU A 281 2.10 -3.80 30.19
N LYS A 282 0.79 -4.00 30.03
CA LYS A 282 -0.08 -4.60 31.06
C LYS A 282 0.39 -6.00 31.45
N MET A 283 0.66 -6.87 30.48
CA MET A 283 1.13 -8.23 30.76
C MET A 283 2.49 -8.22 31.49
N LEU A 284 3.42 -7.33 31.11
CA LEU A 284 4.68 -7.15 31.83
C LEU A 284 4.46 -6.64 33.26
N ALA A 285 3.60 -5.64 33.46
CA ALA A 285 3.25 -5.08 34.76
C ALA A 285 2.67 -6.14 35.72
N GLU A 286 1.73 -6.95 35.25
CA GLU A 286 1.10 -8.03 36.02
C GLU A 286 2.08 -9.16 36.37
N LYS A 287 2.95 -9.59 35.43
CA LYS A 287 3.90 -10.69 35.66
C LYS A 287 5.11 -10.30 36.52
N ILE A 288 5.51 -9.02 36.50
CA ILE A 288 6.67 -8.50 37.25
C ILE A 288 6.24 -7.86 38.59
N GLY A 289 5.01 -7.36 38.69
CA GLY A 289 4.48 -6.74 39.92
C GLY A 289 4.85 -5.26 40.07
N PHE A 290 4.71 -4.46 39.00
CA PHE A 290 4.87 -3.00 39.05
C PHE A 290 3.61 -2.28 38.53
N ASP A 291 3.33 -1.10 39.05
CA ASP A 291 2.36 -0.17 38.50
C ASP A 291 3.11 0.84 37.58
N PHE A 292 2.44 1.45 36.61
CA PHE A 292 3.09 2.40 35.69
C PHE A 292 2.28 3.66 35.44
N GLU A 293 2.97 4.75 35.15
CA GLU A 293 2.40 6.00 34.63
C GLU A 293 2.81 6.13 33.15
N LEU A 294 1.82 6.23 32.26
CA LEU A 294 2.04 6.35 30.81
C LEU A 294 1.86 7.81 30.36
N PHE A 295 2.84 8.35 29.64
CA PHE A 295 2.75 9.69 29.07
C PHE A 295 3.33 9.80 27.66
N GLU A 296 2.80 10.73 26.87
CA GLU A 296 3.31 11.06 25.55
C GLU A 296 4.55 11.97 25.64
N VAL A 297 5.53 11.73 24.76
CA VAL A 297 6.68 12.63 24.56
C VAL A 297 6.27 14.06 24.19
N SER A 298 6.88 15.05 24.83
CA SER A 298 6.54 16.48 24.66
C SER A 298 6.64 16.96 23.20
N ASP A 299 7.69 16.53 22.50
CA ASP A 299 8.02 17.00 21.14
C ASP A 299 7.27 16.26 20.02
N LYS A 300 6.57 15.16 20.33
CA LYS A 300 5.93 14.25 19.35
C LYS A 300 6.87 13.68 18.27
N ILE A 301 8.17 13.57 18.57
CA ILE A 301 9.23 13.08 17.66
C ILE A 301 9.87 11.81 18.22
N TRP A 302 10.22 10.87 17.32
CA TRP A 302 10.81 9.56 17.65
C TRP A 302 12.18 9.60 18.32
N GLY A 303 12.93 10.67 18.14
CA GLY A 303 14.33 10.81 18.55
C GLY A 303 15.31 10.43 17.43
N ALA A 304 15.94 11.46 16.88
CA ALA A 304 17.05 11.40 15.93
C ALA A 304 18.25 12.15 16.52
N TYR A 305 19.47 11.74 16.16
CA TYR A 305 20.68 12.41 16.61
C TYR A 305 20.94 13.64 15.75
N ASN A 306 21.04 14.83 16.36
CA ASN A 306 21.47 16.02 15.65
C ASN A 306 22.98 16.20 15.78
N ALA A 307 23.70 16.02 14.67
CA ALA A 307 25.17 16.13 14.63
C ALA A 307 25.68 17.55 14.95
N ASP A 308 24.89 18.59 14.67
CA ASP A 308 25.31 19.99 14.84
C ASP A 308 25.23 20.41 16.32
N THR A 309 24.12 20.09 17.00
CA THR A 309 23.95 20.38 18.43
C THR A 309 24.58 19.32 19.34
N LYS A 310 24.88 18.13 18.79
CA LYS A 310 25.31 16.92 19.51
C LYS A 310 24.30 16.40 20.54
N GLU A 311 23.05 16.87 20.46
CA GLU A 311 21.95 16.44 21.32
C GLU A 311 21.02 15.44 20.62
N TRP A 312 20.34 14.64 21.43
CA TRP A 312 19.15 13.90 21.03
C TRP A 312 17.89 14.74 21.22
N ASN A 313 16.84 14.47 20.45
CA ASN A 313 15.50 15.01 20.66
C ASN A 313 14.48 13.90 20.97
N GLY A 314 13.22 14.27 21.23
CA GLY A 314 12.11 13.32 21.33
C GLY A 314 12.28 12.22 22.40
N LEU A 315 11.77 11.02 22.11
CA LEU A 315 11.75 9.88 23.06
C LEU A 315 13.12 9.55 23.67
N ILE A 316 14.20 9.68 22.89
CA ILE A 316 15.56 9.40 23.37
C ILE A 316 16.02 10.48 24.36
N LYS A 317 15.65 11.75 24.15
CA LYS A 317 15.96 12.84 25.08
C LYS A 317 15.26 12.65 26.42
N ASP A 318 13.98 12.25 26.42
CA ASP A 318 13.22 12.06 27.67
C ASP A 318 13.73 10.90 28.55
N ILE A 319 14.34 9.84 27.96
CA ILE A 319 15.13 8.85 28.73
C ILE A 319 16.42 9.47 29.28
N LEU A 320 17.20 10.15 28.44
CA LEU A 320 18.51 10.69 28.84
C LEU A 320 18.41 11.77 29.93
N ASP A 321 17.35 12.57 29.90
CA ASP A 321 17.00 13.57 30.92
C ASP A 321 16.47 12.93 32.23
N GLY A 322 16.24 11.61 32.27
CA GLY A 322 15.69 10.92 33.44
C GLY A 322 14.21 11.22 33.72
N LYS A 323 13.45 11.67 32.71
CA LYS A 323 11.99 11.89 32.83
C LYS A 323 11.20 10.59 32.74
N ALA A 324 11.73 9.63 31.98
CA ALA A 324 11.16 8.29 31.79
C ALA A 324 12.16 7.20 32.19
N ASP A 325 11.66 6.14 32.83
CA ASP A 325 12.43 4.94 33.18
C ASP A 325 12.46 3.92 32.03
N MET A 326 11.48 4.01 31.12
CA MET A 326 11.27 3.11 29.99
C MET A 326 10.58 3.83 28.81
N VAL A 327 10.96 3.51 27.57
CA VAL A 327 10.16 3.82 26.36
C VAL A 327 9.39 2.58 25.93
N MET A 328 8.07 2.70 25.75
CA MET A 328 7.20 1.64 25.25
C MET A 328 6.36 2.14 24.07
N THR A 329 6.83 1.87 22.86
CA THR A 329 6.19 2.15 21.56
C THR A 329 6.95 1.35 20.48
N SER A 330 6.62 1.51 19.21
CA SER A 330 7.30 0.97 18.01
C SER A 330 8.69 1.60 17.75
N LEU A 331 9.52 1.71 18.79
CA LEU A 331 10.86 2.27 18.68
C LEU A 331 11.81 1.25 18.01
N LYS A 332 12.17 1.47 16.74
CA LYS A 332 13.19 0.65 16.06
C LYS A 332 14.55 0.71 16.76
N ILE A 333 15.15 -0.46 16.92
CA ILE A 333 16.55 -0.62 17.32
C ILE A 333 17.45 -0.19 16.16
N THR A 334 18.26 0.86 16.37
CA THR A 334 19.28 1.33 15.41
C THR A 334 20.65 1.45 16.11
N PRO A 335 21.79 1.36 15.38
CA PRO A 335 23.12 1.48 15.97
C PRO A 335 23.33 2.79 16.74
N GLU A 336 22.86 3.91 16.16
CA GLU A 336 22.95 5.24 16.75
C GLU A 336 22.20 5.31 18.10
N ARG A 337 20.95 4.82 18.15
CA ARG A 337 20.16 4.80 19.39
C ARG A 337 20.73 3.83 20.42
N SER A 338 21.22 2.67 19.99
CA SER A 338 21.81 1.63 20.86
C SER A 338 23.14 2.08 21.51
N ALA A 339 23.82 3.07 20.93
CA ALA A 339 24.95 3.73 21.58
C ALA A 339 24.50 4.61 22.77
N ALA A 340 23.37 5.31 22.63
CA ALA A 340 22.85 6.23 23.64
C ALA A 340 22.05 5.55 24.76
N ILE A 341 21.18 4.60 24.42
CA ILE A 341 20.28 3.89 25.36
C ILE A 341 20.45 2.37 25.25
N ASP A 342 19.94 1.61 26.23
CA ASP A 342 19.93 0.15 26.18
C ASP A 342 18.56 -0.36 25.71
N PHE A 343 18.54 -1.18 24.66
CA PHE A 343 17.32 -1.85 24.19
C PHE A 343 17.12 -3.24 24.81
N SER A 344 15.87 -3.68 24.90
CA SER A 344 15.51 -5.08 25.13
C SER A 344 15.86 -5.98 23.93
N VAL A 345 15.66 -7.29 24.08
CA VAL A 345 15.39 -8.17 22.93
C VAL A 345 14.19 -7.65 22.12
N PRO A 346 14.19 -7.79 20.77
CA PRO A 346 13.08 -7.31 19.95
C PRO A 346 11.83 -8.15 20.20
N PHE A 347 10.69 -7.49 20.44
CA PHE A 347 9.41 -8.18 20.66
C PHE A 347 8.64 -8.44 19.35
N LEU A 348 8.95 -7.68 18.30
CA LEU A 348 8.41 -7.85 16.95
C LEU A 348 9.47 -7.45 15.91
N GLU A 349 9.63 -8.26 14.88
CA GLU A 349 10.51 -7.98 13.73
C GLU A 349 9.83 -7.01 12.75
N THR A 350 10.61 -6.15 12.11
CA THR A 350 10.15 -5.13 11.17
C THR A 350 11.25 -4.78 10.16
N GLY A 351 10.93 -3.94 9.18
CA GLY A 351 11.89 -3.41 8.22
C GLY A 351 11.44 -2.07 7.67
N ILE A 352 11.93 -1.74 6.49
CA ILE A 352 11.44 -0.67 5.62
C ILE A 352 10.81 -1.35 4.40
N THR A 353 9.57 -1.01 4.09
CA THR A 353 8.89 -1.47 2.87
C THR A 353 8.32 -0.27 2.10
N ILE A 354 7.78 -0.54 0.92
CA ILE A 354 7.18 0.46 0.05
C ILE A 354 5.71 0.09 -0.15
N ILE A 355 4.80 1.05 0.04
CA ILE A 355 3.38 0.89 -0.29
C ILE A 355 3.07 1.65 -1.59
N VAL A 356 2.26 1.04 -2.45
CA VAL A 356 1.77 1.61 -3.71
C VAL A 356 0.25 1.44 -3.82
N ALA A 357 -0.38 2.30 -4.62
CA ALA A 357 -1.79 2.14 -4.96
C ALA A 357 -1.97 1.06 -6.02
N VAL A 358 -2.96 0.19 -5.82
CA VAL A 358 -3.51 -0.71 -6.82
C VAL A 358 -4.53 0.05 -7.66
N ARG A 359 -4.43 -0.09 -8.98
CA ARG A 359 -5.29 0.58 -9.97
C ARG A 359 -6.02 -0.47 -10.79
N ASP A 360 -7.25 -0.13 -11.16
CA ASP A 360 -8.03 -0.92 -12.10
C ASP A 360 -7.33 -0.90 -13.47
N GLY A 361 -6.85 -2.06 -13.93
CA GLY A 361 -6.10 -2.18 -15.17
C GLY A 361 -6.97 -1.79 -16.38
N VAL A 362 -6.70 -0.64 -16.98
CA VAL A 362 -7.39 -0.20 -18.20
C VAL A 362 -6.95 -1.08 -19.36
N ILE A 363 -7.87 -1.87 -19.91
CA ILE A 363 -7.61 -2.71 -21.07
C ILE A 363 -7.24 -1.83 -22.28
N SER A 364 -6.06 -2.06 -22.85
CA SER A 364 -5.61 -1.34 -24.04
C SER A 364 -6.63 -1.48 -25.19
N PRO A 365 -6.90 -0.43 -25.99
CA PRO A 365 -7.72 -0.56 -27.19
C PRO A 365 -7.22 -1.61 -28.19
N THR A 366 -5.95 -2.04 -28.10
CA THR A 366 -5.34 -3.11 -28.91
C THR A 366 -5.55 -4.53 -28.38
N ALA A 367 -6.12 -4.71 -27.18
CA ALA A 367 -6.19 -5.99 -26.47
C ALA A 367 -6.89 -7.13 -27.24
N PHE A 368 -7.71 -6.81 -28.24
CA PHE A 368 -8.33 -7.82 -29.11
C PHE A 368 -7.37 -8.45 -30.13
N LEU A 369 -6.23 -7.79 -30.43
CA LEU A 369 -5.18 -8.31 -31.30
C LEU A 369 -4.08 -9.04 -30.52
N GLU A 370 -3.87 -8.68 -29.26
CA GLU A 370 -2.81 -9.22 -28.40
C GLU A 370 -2.83 -10.77 -28.18
N PRO A 371 -3.96 -11.50 -28.33
CA PRO A 371 -3.95 -12.97 -28.29
C PRO A 371 -3.12 -13.66 -29.39
N TYR A 372 -2.71 -12.95 -30.44
CA TYR A 372 -1.83 -13.48 -31.48
C TYR A 372 -0.84 -12.43 -32.00
N ASP A 373 0.42 -12.81 -32.17
CA ASP A 373 1.41 -11.94 -32.81
C ASP A 373 0.99 -11.55 -34.24
N TYR A 374 1.42 -10.38 -34.69
CA TYR A 374 1.16 -9.87 -36.04
C TYR A 374 1.45 -10.87 -37.19
N PRO A 375 2.56 -11.65 -37.18
CA PRO A 375 2.80 -12.67 -38.21
C PRO A 375 1.73 -13.77 -38.25
N SER A 376 1.20 -14.16 -37.09
CA SER A 376 0.14 -15.17 -36.96
C SER A 376 -1.18 -14.67 -37.55
N TRP A 377 -1.55 -13.41 -37.29
CA TRP A 377 -2.69 -12.75 -37.94
C TRP A 377 -2.55 -12.73 -39.47
N CYS A 378 -1.38 -12.37 -40.00
CA CYS A 378 -1.13 -12.39 -41.45
C CYS A 378 -1.21 -13.80 -42.05
N LEU A 379 -0.64 -14.81 -41.38
CA LEU A 379 -0.67 -16.19 -41.83
C LEU A 379 -2.11 -16.75 -41.90
N ILE A 380 -2.95 -16.41 -40.93
CA ILE A 380 -4.34 -16.90 -40.88
C ILE A 380 -5.22 -16.12 -41.86
N LEU A 381 -5.29 -14.79 -41.75
CA LEU A 381 -6.23 -13.96 -42.53
C LEU A 381 -5.82 -13.77 -43.99
N VAL A 382 -4.52 -13.74 -44.30
CA VAL A 382 -4.04 -13.56 -45.67
C VAL A 382 -3.71 -14.91 -46.30
N PHE A 383 -2.79 -15.69 -45.74
CA PHE A 383 -2.33 -16.90 -46.41
C PHE A 383 -3.37 -18.03 -46.37
N SER A 384 -3.87 -18.42 -45.19
CA SER A 384 -4.76 -19.57 -45.02
C SER A 384 -6.13 -19.39 -45.69
N VAL A 385 -6.77 -18.23 -45.51
CA VAL A 385 -8.07 -17.88 -46.14
C VAL A 385 -7.98 -17.86 -47.67
N HIS A 386 -6.95 -17.24 -48.25
CA HIS A 386 -6.84 -17.16 -49.71
C HIS A 386 -6.35 -18.49 -50.33
N ALA A 387 -5.51 -19.26 -49.63
CA ALA A 387 -5.11 -20.59 -50.08
C ALA A 387 -6.31 -21.57 -50.08
N SER A 388 -7.13 -21.59 -49.03
CA SER A 388 -8.31 -22.47 -48.94
C SER A 388 -9.40 -22.09 -49.95
N GLY A 389 -9.73 -20.80 -50.09
CA GLY A 389 -10.74 -20.34 -51.06
C GLY A 389 -10.33 -20.56 -52.52
N ALA A 390 -9.03 -20.41 -52.84
CA ALA A 390 -8.50 -20.74 -54.16
C ALA A 390 -8.48 -22.26 -54.40
N SER A 391 -8.16 -23.05 -53.37
CA SER A 391 -8.18 -24.52 -53.44
C SER A 391 -9.59 -25.05 -53.68
N ILE A 392 -10.60 -24.58 -52.93
CA ILE A 392 -12.01 -24.99 -53.15
C ILE A 392 -12.47 -24.63 -54.58
N PHE A 393 -12.09 -23.46 -55.09
CA PHE A 393 -12.38 -23.09 -56.48
C PHE A 393 -11.68 -24.02 -57.48
N LEU A 394 -10.41 -24.36 -57.26
CA LEU A 394 -9.64 -25.28 -58.13
C LEU A 394 -10.20 -26.71 -58.10
N PHE A 395 -10.59 -27.23 -56.93
CA PHE A 395 -11.25 -28.53 -56.82
C PHE A 395 -12.66 -28.54 -57.43
N GLU A 396 -13.43 -27.46 -57.33
CA GLU A 396 -14.72 -27.34 -58.02
C GLU A 396 -14.55 -27.23 -59.55
N TRP A 397 -13.49 -26.56 -60.02
CA TRP A 397 -13.10 -26.47 -61.44
C TRP A 397 -12.70 -27.81 -62.04
N LEU A 398 -11.98 -28.63 -61.27
CA LEU A 398 -11.52 -29.96 -61.68
C LEU A 398 -12.57 -31.07 -61.48
N SER A 399 -13.58 -30.85 -60.64
CA SER A 399 -14.60 -31.87 -60.33
C SER A 399 -15.60 -32.05 -61.49
N PRO A 400 -15.83 -33.29 -61.98
CA PRO A 400 -16.87 -33.58 -62.97
C PRO A 400 -18.28 -33.22 -62.49
N SER A 401 -18.54 -33.27 -61.18
CA SER A 401 -19.83 -32.86 -60.58
C SER A 401 -19.95 -31.34 -60.44
N GLY A 402 -18.82 -30.62 -60.40
CA GLY A 402 -18.72 -29.17 -60.29
C GLY A 402 -18.75 -28.46 -61.65
N LEU A 403 -17.77 -27.58 -61.88
CA LEU A 403 -17.63 -26.72 -63.07
C LEU A 403 -17.10 -27.44 -64.32
N ASP A 404 -16.53 -28.65 -64.16
CA ASP A 404 -16.04 -29.52 -65.23
C ASP A 404 -15.23 -28.78 -66.31
N ARG A 405 -14.11 -28.16 -65.88
CA ARG A 405 -13.19 -27.35 -66.71
C ARG A 405 -13.86 -26.22 -67.51
N GLY A 406 -15.05 -25.79 -67.09
CA GLY A 406 -15.85 -24.75 -67.74
C GLY A 406 -16.78 -25.25 -68.85
N GLN A 407 -16.99 -26.56 -69.02
CA GLN A 407 -17.89 -27.08 -70.06
C GLN A 407 -19.38 -26.95 -69.71
N LYS A 408 -19.74 -26.80 -68.43
CA LYS A 408 -21.13 -26.57 -68.02
C LYS A 408 -21.52 -25.09 -68.11
N PRO A 409 -22.72 -24.76 -68.61
CA PRO A 409 -23.15 -23.37 -68.74
C PRO A 409 -23.37 -22.70 -67.37
N LEU A 410 -22.82 -21.50 -67.21
CA LEU A 410 -22.93 -20.61 -66.03
C LEU A 410 -24.38 -20.29 -65.57
N LYS A 411 -25.40 -20.73 -66.31
CA LYS A 411 -26.81 -20.59 -65.94
C LYS A 411 -27.25 -21.59 -64.86
N GLU A 412 -26.58 -22.73 -64.75
CA GLU A 412 -26.87 -23.78 -63.76
C GLU A 412 -25.91 -23.82 -62.57
N HIS A 413 -24.80 -23.07 -62.65
CA HIS A 413 -23.73 -23.07 -61.65
C HIS A 413 -23.32 -21.63 -61.31
N ARG A 414 -23.67 -21.18 -60.10
CA ARG A 414 -23.46 -19.79 -59.62
C ARG A 414 -22.15 -19.59 -58.83
N PHE A 415 -21.34 -20.62 -58.64
CA PHE A 415 -20.08 -20.53 -57.88
C PHE A 415 -19.02 -19.75 -58.67
N SER A 416 -18.20 -18.97 -57.97
CA SER A 416 -17.16 -18.12 -58.55
C SER A 416 -16.05 -17.94 -57.51
N LEU A 417 -14.82 -17.67 -57.95
CA LEU A 417 -13.65 -17.51 -57.07
C LEU A 417 -13.87 -16.47 -55.95
N PHE A 418 -14.51 -15.33 -56.24
CA PHE A 418 -14.86 -14.35 -55.21
C PHE A 418 -15.97 -14.83 -54.26
N ARG A 419 -16.91 -15.66 -54.73
CA ARG A 419 -17.91 -16.31 -53.87
C ARG A 419 -17.30 -17.42 -53.00
N SER A 420 -16.24 -18.09 -53.49
CA SER A 420 -15.43 -19.04 -52.71
C SER A 420 -14.72 -18.32 -51.56
N PHE A 421 -14.04 -17.20 -51.83
CA PHE A 421 -13.45 -16.37 -50.76
C PHE A 421 -14.50 -15.86 -49.78
N TRP A 422 -15.65 -15.39 -50.26
CA TRP A 422 -16.74 -14.95 -49.40
C TRP A 422 -17.31 -16.08 -48.53
N LEU A 423 -17.44 -17.30 -49.06
CA LEU A 423 -17.83 -18.49 -48.30
C LEU A 423 -16.84 -18.79 -47.15
N ILE A 424 -15.54 -18.76 -47.46
CA ILE A 424 -14.46 -19.03 -46.48
C ILE A 424 -14.43 -17.96 -45.38
N TRP A 425 -14.57 -16.68 -45.72
CA TRP A 425 -14.70 -15.59 -44.74
C TRP A 425 -15.96 -15.73 -43.88
N SER A 426 -17.10 -16.11 -44.48
CA SER A 426 -18.35 -16.36 -43.75
C SER A 426 -18.21 -17.51 -42.74
N MET A 427 -17.54 -18.60 -43.13
CA MET A 427 -17.25 -19.75 -42.26
C MET A 427 -16.30 -19.37 -41.12
N LEU A 428 -15.28 -18.54 -41.38
CA LEU A 428 -14.30 -18.11 -40.37
C LEU A 428 -14.96 -17.31 -39.23
N PHE A 429 -15.87 -16.40 -39.55
CA PHE A 429 -16.59 -15.59 -38.57
C PHE A 429 -17.89 -16.23 -38.05
N GLY A 430 -18.22 -17.47 -38.45
CA GLY A 430 -19.47 -18.14 -38.06
C GLY A 430 -20.75 -17.45 -38.58
N ALA A 431 -20.64 -16.58 -39.58
CA ALA A 431 -21.76 -15.82 -40.11
C ALA A 431 -22.64 -16.68 -41.04
N ALA A 432 -23.95 -16.70 -40.80
CA ALA A 432 -24.93 -17.41 -41.61
C ALA A 432 -25.34 -16.62 -42.87
N VAL A 433 -24.38 -16.36 -43.77
CA VAL A 433 -24.65 -15.69 -45.06
C VAL A 433 -25.14 -16.71 -46.09
N SER A 434 -26.16 -16.34 -46.87
CA SER A 434 -26.78 -17.18 -47.91
C SER A 434 -25.90 -17.33 -49.16
N VAL A 435 -24.85 -18.13 -49.04
CA VAL A 435 -23.90 -18.45 -50.13
C VAL A 435 -24.21 -19.82 -50.74
N ASP A 436 -24.11 -19.92 -52.07
CA ASP A 436 -24.23 -21.18 -52.80
C ASP A 436 -23.10 -22.16 -52.42
N ASN A 437 -23.45 -23.29 -51.79
CA ASN A 437 -22.49 -24.34 -51.40
C ASN A 437 -21.90 -25.07 -52.63
N PRO A 438 -20.60 -25.45 -52.64
CA PRO A 438 -20.00 -26.24 -53.72
C PRO A 438 -20.74 -27.57 -53.97
N ARG A 439 -20.77 -28.04 -55.23
CA ARG A 439 -21.44 -29.29 -55.63
C ARG A 439 -20.49 -30.49 -55.68
N GLY A 440 -19.20 -30.27 -55.91
CA GLY A 440 -18.20 -31.34 -55.88
C GLY A 440 -18.11 -32.03 -54.51
N VAL A 441 -17.95 -33.35 -54.49
CA VAL A 441 -17.76 -34.10 -53.23
C VAL A 441 -16.46 -33.69 -52.54
N SER A 442 -15.37 -33.54 -53.31
CA SER A 442 -14.05 -33.13 -52.82
C SER A 442 -14.03 -31.70 -52.26
N SER A 443 -14.73 -30.76 -52.90
CA SER A 443 -14.84 -29.37 -52.47
C SER A 443 -15.74 -29.22 -51.24
N ARG A 444 -16.80 -30.03 -51.10
CA ARG A 444 -17.58 -30.16 -49.86
C ARG A 444 -16.74 -30.73 -48.71
N PHE A 445 -15.93 -31.75 -48.96
CA PHE A 445 -15.03 -32.30 -47.95
C PHE A 445 -13.98 -31.27 -47.50
N LEU A 446 -13.37 -30.53 -48.43
CA LEU A 446 -12.44 -29.46 -48.11
C LEU A 446 -13.12 -28.30 -47.36
N GLY A 447 -14.37 -27.96 -47.70
CA GLY A 447 -15.19 -27.01 -46.95
C GLY A 447 -15.49 -27.47 -45.52
N ASN A 448 -15.75 -28.76 -45.30
CA ASN A 448 -15.94 -29.33 -43.96
C ASN A 448 -14.63 -29.29 -43.13
N ILE A 449 -13.48 -29.57 -43.74
CA ILE A 449 -12.17 -29.42 -43.08
C ILE A 449 -11.91 -27.96 -42.70
N TRP A 450 -12.22 -27.02 -43.60
CA TRP A 450 -12.10 -25.60 -43.29
C TRP A 450 -13.04 -25.18 -42.15
N ALA A 451 -14.29 -25.66 -42.14
CA ALA A 451 -15.24 -25.39 -41.07
C ALA A 451 -14.73 -25.91 -39.71
N LEU A 452 -14.13 -27.11 -39.67
CA LEU A 452 -13.50 -27.63 -38.45
C LEU A 452 -12.32 -26.74 -38.01
N PHE A 453 -11.45 -26.32 -38.93
CA PHE A 453 -10.35 -25.39 -38.64
C PHE A 453 -10.86 -24.04 -38.11
N ALA A 454 -11.91 -23.48 -38.71
CA ALA A 454 -12.52 -22.22 -38.29
C ALA A 454 -13.13 -22.28 -36.88
N VAL A 455 -13.79 -23.40 -36.52
CA VAL A 455 -14.31 -23.64 -35.17
C VAL A 455 -13.17 -23.77 -34.16
N VAL A 456 -12.13 -24.54 -34.47
CA VAL A 456 -10.96 -24.70 -33.59
C VAL A 456 -10.22 -23.37 -33.40
N PHE A 457 -10.01 -22.60 -34.47
CA PHE A 457 -9.39 -21.27 -34.40
C PHE A 457 -10.21 -20.30 -33.55
N THR A 458 -11.52 -20.21 -33.78
CA THR A 458 -12.41 -19.34 -33.00
C THR A 458 -12.42 -19.75 -31.53
N ALA A 459 -12.46 -21.05 -31.22
CA ALA A 459 -12.38 -21.55 -29.85
C ALA A 459 -11.02 -21.23 -29.19
N SER A 460 -9.89 -21.35 -29.89
CA SER A 460 -8.58 -20.98 -29.33
C SER A 460 -8.43 -19.47 -29.14
N TYR A 461 -8.99 -18.66 -30.05
CA TYR A 461 -9.04 -17.21 -29.91
C TYR A 461 -9.89 -16.80 -28.70
N THR A 462 -11.11 -17.34 -28.53
CA THR A 462 -11.95 -17.01 -27.37
C THR A 462 -11.34 -17.47 -26.06
N ALA A 463 -10.65 -18.62 -26.02
CA ALA A 463 -9.94 -19.08 -24.84
C ALA A 463 -8.75 -18.18 -24.46
N ASN A 464 -7.92 -17.78 -25.43
CA ASN A 464 -6.76 -16.92 -25.16
C ASN A 464 -7.18 -15.48 -24.85
N LEU A 465 -8.20 -14.96 -25.53
CA LEU A 465 -8.81 -13.68 -25.18
C LEU A 465 -9.41 -13.72 -23.77
N ALA A 466 -10.15 -14.76 -23.40
CA ALA A 466 -10.70 -14.90 -22.04
C ALA A 466 -9.59 -14.94 -20.99
N ALA A 467 -8.51 -15.70 -21.22
CA ALA A 467 -7.35 -15.76 -20.33
C ALA A 467 -6.63 -14.41 -20.18
N PHE A 468 -6.62 -13.58 -21.24
CA PHE A 468 -6.08 -12.23 -21.21
C PHE A 468 -7.04 -11.21 -20.55
N MET A 469 -8.35 -11.40 -20.70
CA MET A 469 -9.39 -10.54 -20.12
C MET A 469 -9.65 -10.79 -18.63
N ILE A 470 -9.07 -11.85 -18.03
CA ILE A 470 -8.95 -11.96 -16.57
C ILE A 470 -8.11 -10.78 -16.10
N THR A 471 -8.79 -9.81 -15.46
CA THR A 471 -8.26 -8.48 -15.18
C THR A 471 -7.14 -8.53 -14.16
N LYS A 472 -5.90 -8.44 -14.63
CA LYS A 472 -4.75 -8.20 -13.76
C LYS A 472 -4.87 -6.81 -13.14
N GLU A 473 -4.80 -6.76 -11.81
CA GLU A 473 -4.53 -5.54 -11.05
C GLU A 473 -3.27 -4.85 -11.60
N ASP A 474 -3.38 -3.57 -11.96
CA ASP A 474 -2.23 -2.77 -12.36
C ASP A 474 -1.67 -2.03 -11.14
N TYR A 475 -0.36 -2.14 -10.92
CA TYR A 475 0.33 -1.49 -9.81
C TYR A 475 1.81 -1.35 -10.09
N ASP A 476 2.43 -0.33 -9.51
CA ASP A 476 3.85 -0.04 -9.66
C ASP A 476 4.70 -1.14 -8.98
N ARG A 477 5.00 -2.20 -9.73
CA ARG A 477 5.86 -3.32 -9.31
C ARG A 477 7.31 -2.85 -9.15
N LEU A 478 7.68 -2.51 -7.92
CA LEU A 478 9.04 -2.19 -7.50
C LEU A 478 9.73 -3.45 -6.94
N SER A 479 10.98 -3.70 -7.30
CA SER A 479 11.75 -4.84 -6.75
C SER A 479 12.19 -4.64 -5.29
N GLY A 480 12.16 -3.41 -4.80
CA GLY A 480 12.63 -2.99 -3.48
C GLY A 480 13.29 -1.61 -3.55
N ILE A 481 14.01 -1.20 -2.49
CA ILE A 481 14.60 0.15 -2.39
C ILE A 481 15.60 0.49 -3.51
N GLN A 482 16.23 -0.52 -4.11
CA GLN A 482 17.23 -0.38 -5.17
C GLN A 482 16.64 -0.27 -6.59
N ASP A 483 15.31 -0.23 -6.75
CA ASP A 483 14.70 -0.13 -8.09
C ASP A 483 15.16 1.13 -8.83
N TRP A 484 15.37 1.01 -10.15
CA TRP A 484 15.85 2.09 -11.00
C TRP A 484 14.89 3.30 -11.00
N ARG A 485 13.59 3.07 -10.77
CA ARG A 485 12.57 4.11 -10.60
C ARG A 485 12.78 4.98 -9.36
N LEU A 486 13.29 4.41 -8.26
CA LEU A 486 13.60 5.16 -7.04
C LEU A 486 14.98 5.82 -7.12
N ARG A 487 15.94 5.13 -7.76
CA ARG A 487 17.31 5.64 -7.92
C ARG A 487 17.42 6.76 -8.96
N ASN A 488 16.65 6.70 -10.04
CA ASN A 488 16.61 7.70 -11.11
C ASN A 488 15.16 8.13 -11.45
N PRO A 489 14.47 8.87 -10.58
CA PRO A 489 13.02 9.09 -10.69
C PRO A 489 12.59 9.88 -11.91
N LYS A 490 13.48 10.75 -12.41
CA LYS A 490 13.30 11.57 -13.62
C LYS A 490 13.43 10.76 -14.93
N ALA A 491 13.89 9.51 -14.87
CA ALA A 491 13.95 8.63 -16.04
C ALA A 491 12.58 8.01 -16.39
N HIS A 492 11.72 7.85 -15.38
CA HIS A 492 10.32 7.48 -15.59
C HIS A 492 9.51 8.69 -16.09
N LYS A 493 8.46 8.44 -16.89
CA LYS A 493 7.56 9.46 -17.43
C LYS A 493 6.10 9.04 -17.16
N PRO A 494 5.32 9.79 -16.34
CA PRO A 494 5.73 10.97 -15.56
C PRO A 494 6.83 10.64 -14.52
N ALA A 495 7.49 11.67 -13.98
CA ALA A 495 8.54 11.46 -12.98
C ALA A 495 7.98 10.75 -11.73
N PHE A 496 8.66 9.70 -11.28
CA PHE A 496 8.18 8.85 -10.19
C PHE A 496 8.29 9.61 -8.86
N LYS A 497 7.18 9.84 -8.15
CA LYS A 497 7.19 10.57 -6.88
C LYS A 497 7.11 9.60 -5.70
N PHE A 498 7.94 9.81 -4.69
CA PHE A 498 7.88 9.06 -3.45
C PHE A 498 8.25 9.93 -2.25
N ALA A 499 7.82 9.50 -1.07
CA ALA A 499 7.88 10.27 0.17
C ALA A 499 8.10 9.36 1.40
N THR A 500 8.54 9.96 2.51
CA THR A 500 8.55 9.33 3.85
C THR A 500 8.11 10.34 4.92
N VAL A 501 8.15 9.93 6.19
CA VAL A 501 7.88 10.78 7.37
C VAL A 501 9.18 11.41 7.89
N PRO A 502 9.24 12.74 8.12
CA PRO A 502 10.44 13.41 8.62
C PRO A 502 10.74 13.08 10.09
N HIS A 503 11.99 13.23 10.49
CA HIS A 503 12.53 12.91 11.82
C HIS A 503 12.34 11.44 12.24
N GLY A 504 12.07 10.56 11.28
CA GLY A 504 11.93 9.12 11.46
C GLY A 504 13.24 8.34 11.33
N SER A 505 13.21 7.08 11.75
CA SER A 505 14.33 6.14 11.54
C SER A 505 14.55 5.83 10.06
N THR A 506 13.46 5.73 9.29
CA THR A 506 13.44 5.49 7.85
C THR A 506 14.06 6.68 7.07
N GLU A 507 13.70 7.92 7.41
CA GLU A 507 14.34 9.11 6.82
C GLU A 507 15.86 9.13 7.09
N THR A 508 16.26 8.95 8.35
CA THR A 508 17.69 8.96 8.74
C THR A 508 18.48 7.88 8.00
N ASN A 509 17.90 6.69 7.82
CA ASN A 509 18.49 5.61 7.06
C ASN A 509 18.66 5.98 5.57
N LEU A 510 17.63 6.55 4.93
CA LEU A 510 17.70 6.99 3.53
C LEU A 510 18.71 8.12 3.33
N LYS A 511 18.78 9.08 4.25
CA LYS A 511 19.77 10.16 4.24
C LYS A 511 21.21 9.65 4.31
N ASN A 512 21.48 8.68 5.19
CA ASN A 512 22.82 8.12 5.39
C ASN A 512 23.24 7.16 4.25
N ASN A 513 22.31 6.36 3.70
CA ASN A 513 22.63 5.33 2.71
C ASN A 513 22.42 5.77 1.24
N TYR A 514 21.49 6.69 0.98
CA TYR A 514 21.07 7.09 -0.37
C TYR A 514 20.85 8.61 -0.49
N PRO A 515 21.88 9.46 -0.32
CA PRO A 515 21.74 10.92 -0.31
C PRO A 515 21.03 11.48 -1.56
N GLN A 516 21.37 11.00 -2.76
CA GLN A 516 20.71 11.44 -4.01
C GLN A 516 19.21 11.12 -4.06
N MET A 517 18.78 10.02 -3.42
CA MET A 517 17.39 9.62 -3.33
C MET A 517 16.66 10.49 -2.30
N TYR A 518 17.31 10.75 -1.15
CA TYR A 518 16.84 11.62 -0.09
C TYR A 518 16.61 13.07 -0.57
N ASP A 519 17.58 13.64 -1.31
CA ASP A 519 17.49 15.00 -1.85
C ASP A 519 16.29 15.19 -2.80
N TYR A 520 15.94 14.14 -3.56
CA TYR A 520 14.76 14.15 -4.44
C TYR A 520 13.44 13.95 -3.66
N MET A 521 13.47 13.16 -2.60
CA MET A 521 12.30 12.81 -1.77
C MET A 521 11.85 13.96 -0.87
N MET A 522 12.80 14.75 -0.34
CA MET A 522 12.56 15.80 0.67
C MET A 522 11.35 16.73 0.37
N PRO A 523 11.11 17.22 -0.86
CA PRO A 523 9.98 18.11 -1.16
C PRO A 523 8.60 17.43 -1.12
N PHE A 524 8.54 16.09 -1.11
CA PHE A 524 7.30 15.31 -1.14
C PHE A 524 6.94 14.67 0.21
N ASN A 525 7.82 14.79 1.22
CA ASN A 525 7.62 14.21 2.55
C ASN A 525 6.30 14.65 3.19
N LYS A 526 5.70 13.73 3.96
CA LYS A 526 4.40 13.93 4.62
C LYS A 526 4.54 13.91 6.13
N SER A 527 3.66 14.65 6.82
CA SER A 527 3.81 14.91 8.25
C SER A 527 3.51 13.69 9.12
N THR A 528 2.54 12.86 8.69
CA THR A 528 2.16 11.61 9.37
C THR A 528 2.03 10.47 8.36
N VAL A 529 1.97 9.24 8.88
CA VAL A 529 1.84 8.01 8.09
C VAL A 529 0.50 7.97 7.34
N GLU A 530 -0.57 8.40 7.99
CA GLU A 530 -1.92 8.42 7.43
C GLU A 530 -2.04 9.44 6.28
N GLU A 531 -1.39 10.61 6.40
CA GLU A 531 -1.28 11.59 5.33
C GLU A 531 -0.50 11.02 4.13
N GLY A 532 0.60 10.30 4.40
CA GLY A 532 1.40 9.61 3.39
C GLY A 532 0.61 8.55 2.62
N VAL A 533 -0.08 7.67 3.34
CA VAL A 533 -0.90 6.60 2.74
C VAL A 533 -2.09 7.18 1.98
N LYS A 534 -2.73 8.25 2.48
CA LYS A 534 -3.78 8.95 1.74
C LYS A 534 -3.26 9.55 0.44
N ALA A 535 -2.10 10.20 0.44
CA ALA A 535 -1.49 10.77 -0.76
C ALA A 535 -1.12 9.71 -1.83
N VAL A 536 -0.86 8.45 -1.42
CA VAL A 536 -0.73 7.32 -2.35
C VAL A 536 -2.08 6.94 -2.96
N LYS A 537 -3.16 6.84 -2.16
CA LYS A 537 -4.52 6.55 -2.67
C LYS A 537 -5.02 7.63 -3.64
N ASP A 538 -4.79 8.90 -3.31
CA ASP A 538 -5.21 10.05 -4.11
C ASP A 538 -4.36 10.23 -5.39
N GLY A 539 -3.20 9.56 -5.48
CA GLY A 539 -2.31 9.59 -6.64
C GLY A 539 -1.34 10.79 -6.70
N ASP A 540 -1.27 11.59 -5.63
CA ASP A 540 -0.33 12.70 -5.49
C ASP A 540 1.12 12.24 -5.55
N ILE A 541 1.40 11.08 -4.95
CA ILE A 541 2.66 10.33 -4.95
C ILE A 541 2.44 8.90 -5.46
N ASN A 542 3.43 8.32 -6.13
CA ASN A 542 3.34 6.94 -6.64
C ASN A 542 3.58 5.89 -5.55
N ALA A 543 4.48 6.19 -4.62
CA ALA A 543 4.93 5.26 -3.60
C ALA A 543 5.23 5.98 -2.28
N PHE A 544 5.02 5.30 -1.16
CA PHE A 544 5.38 5.81 0.16
C PHE A 544 6.27 4.79 0.89
N ILE A 545 7.37 5.28 1.47
CA ILE A 545 8.43 4.44 2.05
C ILE A 545 8.39 4.59 3.57
N TYR A 546 8.04 3.53 4.27
CA TYR A 546 7.91 3.54 5.73
C TYR A 546 8.09 2.14 6.33
N ASP A 547 7.75 2.00 7.59
CA ASP A 547 7.93 0.81 8.40
C ASP A 547 7.05 -0.35 7.91
N ALA A 548 7.66 -1.52 7.74
CA ALA A 548 7.03 -2.65 7.06
C ALA A 548 5.70 -3.07 7.70
N THR A 549 5.71 -3.30 9.01
CA THR A 549 4.53 -3.76 9.77
C THR A 549 3.41 -2.72 9.83
N VAL A 550 3.75 -1.42 9.86
CA VAL A 550 2.77 -0.32 9.84
C VAL A 550 2.09 -0.24 8.47
N LEU A 551 2.87 -0.32 7.38
CA LEU A 551 2.32 -0.30 6.03
C LEU A 551 1.52 -1.56 5.68
N GLU A 552 1.91 -2.73 6.19
CA GLU A 552 1.14 -3.97 6.05
C GLU A 552 -0.17 -3.93 6.83
N TYR A 553 -0.18 -3.37 8.05
CA TYR A 553 -1.41 -3.10 8.80
C TYR A 553 -2.35 -2.14 8.03
N LEU A 554 -1.83 -1.00 7.56
CA LEU A 554 -2.63 -0.01 6.83
C LEU A 554 -3.14 -0.49 5.46
N ALA A 555 -2.42 -1.41 4.80
CA ALA A 555 -2.90 -2.11 3.61
C ALA A 555 -3.96 -3.18 3.97
N GLY A 556 -3.79 -3.90 5.07
CA GLY A 556 -4.74 -4.92 5.56
C GLY A 556 -6.08 -4.34 6.02
N GLN A 557 -6.08 -3.10 6.52
CA GLN A 557 -7.24 -2.40 7.08
C GLN A 557 -7.98 -1.51 6.05
N ASP A 558 -7.55 -1.48 4.78
CA ASP A 558 -8.14 -0.61 3.76
C ASP A 558 -9.52 -1.08 3.27
N ASP A 559 -10.56 -0.25 3.40
CA ASP A 559 -11.95 -0.60 3.04
C ASP A 559 -12.14 -1.09 1.59
N GLY A 560 -11.24 -0.71 0.68
CA GLY A 560 -11.28 -1.08 -0.74
C GLY A 560 -10.14 -1.98 -1.23
N CYS A 561 -9.24 -2.42 -0.34
CA CYS A 561 -8.01 -3.16 -0.67
C CYS A 561 -7.20 -2.55 -1.84
N LYS A 562 -7.20 -1.22 -1.98
CA LYS A 562 -6.52 -0.47 -3.07
C LYS A 562 -5.06 -0.16 -2.78
N LEU A 563 -4.49 -0.77 -1.74
CA LEU A 563 -3.12 -0.57 -1.31
C LEU A 563 -2.39 -1.91 -1.23
N ARG A 564 -1.13 -1.91 -1.67
CA ARG A 564 -0.30 -3.10 -1.67
C ARG A 564 1.13 -2.75 -1.30
N THR A 565 1.73 -3.52 -0.39
CA THR A 565 3.16 -3.44 -0.11
C THR A 565 3.94 -4.19 -1.19
N VAL A 566 5.07 -3.62 -1.63
CA VAL A 566 5.87 -4.10 -2.77
C VAL A 566 7.37 -4.09 -2.45
N GLY A 567 8.09 -5.01 -3.10
CA GLY A 567 9.52 -5.24 -2.88
C GLY A 567 9.81 -6.15 -1.69
N THR A 568 11.09 -6.40 -1.44
CA THR A 568 11.56 -7.08 -0.23
C THR A 568 11.78 -6.08 0.90
N TRP A 569 11.58 -6.52 2.16
CA TRP A 569 11.88 -5.70 3.33
C TRP A 569 13.37 -5.31 3.33
N TYR A 570 13.64 -4.01 3.37
CA TYR A 570 14.99 -3.44 3.48
C TYR A 570 15.31 -3.09 4.95
N ALA A 571 16.59 -3.16 5.33
CA ALA A 571 17.07 -2.82 6.67
C ALA A 571 16.25 -3.49 7.80
N MET A 572 16.11 -4.83 7.73
CA MET A 572 15.45 -5.63 8.76
C MET A 572 16.03 -5.36 10.15
N THR A 573 15.14 -5.17 11.12
CA THR A 573 15.44 -4.92 12.54
C THR A 573 14.24 -5.38 13.38
N GLY A 574 14.13 -4.94 14.63
CA GLY A 574 12.93 -5.12 15.44
C GLY A 574 12.58 -3.87 16.24
N TYR A 575 11.35 -3.83 16.75
CA TYR A 575 10.96 -2.91 17.80
C TYR A 575 11.43 -3.45 19.15
N GLY A 576 12.05 -2.58 19.95
CA GLY A 576 12.58 -2.93 21.26
C GLY A 576 12.18 -1.90 22.31
N ILE A 577 12.05 -2.36 23.56
CA ILE A 577 11.78 -1.50 24.71
C ILE A 577 13.07 -0.75 25.04
N GLY A 578 12.98 0.58 25.18
CA GLY A 578 14.13 1.44 25.47
C GLY A 578 14.32 1.66 26.97
N PHE A 579 15.56 1.60 27.44
CA PHE A 579 15.95 1.83 28.84
C PHE A 579 17.15 2.78 28.96
N PRO A 580 17.28 3.54 30.07
CA PRO A 580 18.53 4.22 30.39
C PRO A 580 19.68 3.21 30.56
N LYS A 581 20.89 3.64 30.22
CA LYS A 581 22.10 2.80 30.25
C LYS A 581 22.31 2.16 31.62
N GLY A 582 22.46 0.83 31.64
CA GLY A 582 22.66 0.07 32.89
C GLY A 582 21.40 -0.14 33.74
N SER A 583 20.20 0.12 33.21
CA SER A 583 18.94 -0.13 33.92
C SER A 583 18.81 -1.56 34.44
N LYS A 584 18.36 -1.70 35.69
CA LYS A 584 18.07 -3.00 36.34
C LYS A 584 16.93 -3.75 35.63
N TRP A 585 15.98 -3.01 35.06
CA TRP A 585 14.75 -3.56 34.46
C TRP A 585 15.01 -4.39 33.21
N LYS A 586 16.02 -4.04 32.40
CA LYS A 586 16.35 -4.71 31.14
C LYS A 586 16.44 -6.23 31.30
N LYS A 587 17.27 -6.73 32.23
CA LYS A 587 17.48 -8.18 32.45
C LYS A 587 16.21 -8.92 32.88
N VAL A 588 15.31 -8.23 33.59
CA VAL A 588 14.04 -8.81 34.05
C VAL A 588 13.09 -8.90 32.87
N ILE A 589 12.91 -7.80 32.13
CA ILE A 589 11.99 -7.71 30.99
C ILE A 589 12.45 -8.61 29.82
N ASP A 590 13.75 -8.66 29.50
CA ASP A 590 14.30 -9.56 28.49
C ASP A 590 13.93 -11.03 28.77
N LYS A 591 13.97 -11.46 30.04
CA LYS A 591 13.57 -12.81 30.44
C LYS A 591 12.09 -13.07 30.15
N TYR A 592 11.20 -12.14 30.49
CA TYR A 592 9.75 -12.32 30.25
C TYR A 592 9.37 -12.19 28.77
N LEU A 593 10.02 -11.32 28.00
CA LEU A 593 9.82 -11.22 26.55
C LEU A 593 10.17 -12.54 25.83
N LEU A 594 11.32 -13.14 26.17
CA LEU A 594 11.69 -14.46 25.66
C LEU A 594 10.68 -15.55 26.09
N GLN A 595 10.17 -15.48 27.32
CA GLN A 595 9.15 -16.40 27.80
C GLN A 595 7.82 -16.25 27.04
N PHE A 596 7.37 -15.03 26.75
CA PHE A 596 6.17 -14.77 25.95
C PHE A 596 6.29 -15.22 24.49
N GLN A 597 7.52 -15.20 23.94
CA GLN A 597 7.82 -15.70 22.60
C GLN A 597 7.85 -17.24 22.54
N HIS A 598 8.46 -17.90 23.53
CA HIS A 598 8.66 -19.36 23.50
C HIS A 598 7.53 -20.19 24.11
N GLU A 599 7.02 -19.81 25.30
CA GLU A 599 6.14 -20.66 26.09
C GLU A 599 4.65 -20.30 25.94
N ALA A 600 4.34 -19.01 25.78
CA ALA A 600 3.01 -18.51 26.09
C ALA A 600 2.02 -18.45 24.90
N ARG A 601 2.48 -18.40 23.64
CA ARG A 601 1.67 -17.98 22.45
C ARG A 601 0.99 -16.60 22.58
N GLU A 602 1.18 -15.88 23.68
CA GLU A 602 0.57 -14.58 23.96
C GLU A 602 1.00 -13.52 22.94
N MET A 603 2.29 -13.51 22.53
CA MET A 603 2.77 -12.62 21.46
C MET A 603 2.13 -12.93 20.11
N GLU A 604 2.01 -14.21 19.73
CA GLU A 604 1.34 -14.62 18.48
C GLU A 604 -0.15 -14.21 18.49
N ARG A 605 -0.81 -14.33 19.65
CA ARG A 605 -2.20 -13.88 19.86
C ARG A 605 -2.33 -12.37 19.73
N LEU A 606 -1.46 -11.59 20.37
CA LEU A 606 -1.48 -10.12 20.27
C LEU A 606 -1.20 -9.65 18.85
N GLN A 607 -0.19 -10.24 18.18
CA GLN A 607 0.11 -9.95 16.77
C GLN A 607 -1.11 -10.25 15.89
N LYS A 608 -1.74 -11.42 16.04
CA LYS A 608 -2.96 -11.76 15.28
C LYS A 608 -4.13 -10.83 15.60
N PHE A 609 -4.30 -10.39 16.84
CA PHE A 609 -5.40 -9.49 17.21
C PHE A 609 -5.22 -8.07 16.65
N TRP A 610 -4.01 -7.51 16.75
CA TRP A 610 -3.73 -6.10 16.40
C TRP A 610 -3.25 -5.88 14.96
N LEU A 611 -2.65 -6.89 14.31
CA LEU A 611 -2.07 -6.78 12.96
C LEU A 611 -2.89 -7.52 11.88
N SER A 612 -3.94 -8.28 12.22
CA SER A 612 -4.81 -8.88 11.19
C SER A 612 -5.73 -7.85 10.56
N GLY A 613 -5.76 -7.79 9.24
CA GLY A 613 -6.69 -6.96 8.47
C GLY A 613 -7.72 -7.78 7.69
N ALA A 614 -8.77 -7.13 7.21
CA ALA A 614 -9.81 -7.73 6.38
C ALA A 614 -9.33 -8.02 4.95
N CYS A 615 -8.43 -7.18 4.41
CA CYS A 615 -7.76 -7.44 3.14
C CYS A 615 -6.74 -8.56 3.30
N SER A 616 -7.20 -9.79 3.09
CA SER A 616 -6.34 -10.96 3.17
C SER A 616 -5.30 -10.94 2.06
N THR A 617 -4.01 -10.94 2.44
CA THR A 617 -2.88 -11.11 1.52
C THR A 617 -2.77 -12.56 1.02
N LYS A 618 -3.89 -13.15 0.59
CA LYS A 618 -3.92 -14.42 -0.12
C LYS A 618 -3.16 -14.26 -1.44
N LYS A 619 -1.90 -14.67 -1.40
CA LYS A 619 -1.15 -15.00 -2.61
C LYS A 619 -1.92 -16.12 -3.33
N ASP A 620 -2.30 -15.84 -4.56
CA ASP A 620 -2.58 -16.81 -5.62
C ASP A 620 -3.85 -17.68 -5.53
N GLU A 621 -4.88 -17.29 -4.76
CA GLU A 621 -6.20 -17.98 -4.81
C GLU A 621 -7.40 -17.04 -5.05
N GLY A 622 -7.79 -16.92 -6.32
CA GLY A 622 -9.11 -16.44 -6.74
C GLY A 622 -9.23 -14.92 -6.89
N GLU A 623 -8.68 -14.37 -7.97
CA GLU A 623 -9.03 -13.01 -8.42
C GLU A 623 -10.56 -12.92 -8.62
N SER A 624 -11.22 -12.13 -7.77
CA SER A 624 -12.64 -11.82 -7.91
C SER A 624 -12.83 -10.96 -9.16
N SER A 625 -13.27 -11.57 -10.25
CA SER A 625 -13.48 -10.88 -11.52
C SER A 625 -14.57 -9.82 -11.39
N MET A 626 -14.16 -8.54 -11.39
CA MET A 626 -15.08 -7.42 -11.51
C MET A 626 -15.83 -7.49 -12.85
N PRO A 627 -17.10 -7.05 -12.92
CA PRO A 627 -17.84 -7.00 -14.18
C PRO A 627 -17.14 -6.05 -15.16
N LEU A 628 -16.94 -6.51 -16.39
CA LEU A 628 -16.26 -5.74 -17.44
C LEU A 628 -17.02 -4.45 -17.75
N GLY A 629 -16.41 -3.30 -17.45
CA GLY A 629 -16.98 -1.98 -17.70
C GLY A 629 -17.05 -1.62 -19.18
N ILE A 630 -17.92 -0.66 -19.53
CA ILE A 630 -18.15 -0.24 -20.93
C ILE A 630 -16.88 0.25 -21.65
N LEU A 631 -15.91 0.79 -20.89
CA LEU A 631 -14.62 1.23 -21.40
C LEU A 631 -13.82 0.09 -22.06
N ASN A 632 -13.97 -1.15 -21.58
CA ASN A 632 -13.29 -2.33 -22.13
C ASN A 632 -13.82 -2.71 -23.52
N PHE A 633 -15.05 -2.29 -23.87
CA PHE A 633 -15.67 -2.49 -25.18
C PHE A 633 -15.44 -1.32 -26.16
N THR A 634 -14.74 -0.25 -25.75
CA THR A 634 -14.45 0.93 -26.60
C THR A 634 -13.76 0.55 -27.90
N SER A 635 -12.83 -0.42 -27.87
CA SER A 635 -12.13 -0.95 -29.04
C SER A 635 -13.08 -1.55 -30.08
N ALA A 636 -14.08 -2.33 -29.65
CA ALA A 636 -15.08 -2.92 -30.52
C ALA A 636 -15.98 -1.85 -31.17
N PHE A 637 -16.37 -0.81 -30.42
CA PHE A 637 -17.14 0.32 -30.97
C PHE A 637 -16.32 1.14 -31.98
N ILE A 638 -15.03 1.36 -31.73
CA ILE A 638 -14.11 2.02 -32.69
C ILE A 638 -13.98 1.20 -33.98
N LEU A 639 -13.84 -0.12 -33.87
CA LEU A 639 -13.76 -1.03 -35.02
C LEU A 639 -15.06 -1.01 -35.84
N LEU A 640 -16.23 -1.06 -35.18
CA LEU A 640 -17.53 -0.93 -35.83
C LEU A 640 -17.66 0.40 -36.59
N ALA A 641 -17.29 1.52 -35.95
CA ALA A 641 -17.31 2.85 -36.57
C ALA A 641 -16.38 2.94 -37.79
N GLY A 642 -15.16 2.39 -37.68
CA GLY A 642 -14.22 2.28 -38.80
C GLY A 642 -14.78 1.43 -39.95
N GLY A 643 -15.45 0.32 -39.63
CA GLY A 643 -16.13 -0.54 -40.61
C GLY A 643 -17.27 0.17 -41.36
N MET A 644 -18.11 0.92 -40.64
CA MET A 644 -19.16 1.74 -41.26
C MET A 644 -18.60 2.83 -42.16
N LEU A 645 -17.53 3.51 -41.75
CA LEU A 645 -16.85 4.53 -42.55
C LEU A 645 -16.21 3.94 -43.80
N LEU A 646 -15.53 2.79 -43.69
CA LEU A 646 -14.99 2.06 -44.84
C LEU A 646 -16.10 1.61 -45.79
N GLY A 647 -17.24 1.13 -45.27
CA GLY A 647 -18.41 0.79 -46.06
C GLY A 647 -18.98 1.99 -46.84
N ALA A 648 -19.07 3.15 -46.22
CA ALA A 648 -19.47 4.39 -46.89
C ALA A 648 -18.47 4.81 -47.98
N VAL A 649 -17.16 4.68 -47.74
CA VAL A 649 -16.12 4.92 -48.75
C VAL A 649 -16.24 3.93 -49.91
N LEU A 650 -16.48 2.64 -49.65
CA LEU A 650 -16.69 1.63 -50.69
C LEU A 650 -17.96 1.91 -51.52
N LEU A 651 -19.06 2.35 -50.90
CA LEU A 651 -20.27 2.80 -51.60
C LEU A 651 -19.99 3.99 -52.53
N ILE A 652 -19.21 4.97 -52.06
CA ILE A 652 -18.78 6.12 -52.88
C ILE A 652 -17.89 5.66 -54.04
N LEU A 653 -16.94 4.77 -53.79
CA LEU A 653 -16.06 4.19 -54.82
C LEU A 653 -16.85 3.37 -55.85
N GLU A 654 -17.86 2.61 -55.42
CA GLU A 654 -18.79 1.89 -56.30
C GLU A 654 -19.55 2.88 -57.20
N HIS A 655 -20.12 3.93 -56.62
CA HIS A 655 -20.85 4.95 -57.38
C HIS A 655 -19.94 5.67 -58.38
N VAL A 656 -18.71 6.02 -57.99
CA VAL A 656 -17.69 6.60 -58.88
C VAL A 656 -17.27 5.61 -59.98
N TYR A 657 -17.10 4.33 -59.64
CA TYR A 657 -16.75 3.27 -60.59
C TYR A 657 -17.84 3.10 -61.66
N PHE A 658 -19.10 2.98 -61.26
CA PHE A 658 -20.21 2.85 -62.19
C PHE A 658 -20.45 4.11 -63.04
N LYS A 659 -20.33 5.30 -62.44
CA LYS A 659 -20.62 6.59 -63.10
C LYS A 659 -19.50 7.04 -64.06
N PHE A 660 -18.23 6.89 -63.67
CA PHE A 660 -17.09 7.38 -64.44
C PHE A 660 -16.27 6.26 -65.10
N PHE A 661 -15.81 5.27 -64.32
CA PHE A 661 -14.89 4.25 -64.84
C PHE A 661 -15.54 3.29 -65.84
N ARG A 662 -16.74 2.76 -65.55
CA ARG A 662 -17.45 1.83 -66.45
C ARG A 662 -17.74 2.44 -67.83
N VAL A 663 -18.08 3.73 -67.86
CA VAL A 663 -18.32 4.49 -69.11
C VAL A 663 -17.03 4.70 -69.91
N ARG A 664 -15.88 4.81 -69.24
CA ARG A 664 -14.56 5.04 -69.88
C ARG A 664 -13.87 3.74 -70.29
N LEU A 665 -13.92 2.69 -69.46
CA LEU A 665 -13.45 1.32 -69.76
C LEU A 665 -14.14 0.76 -71.01
N ARG A 666 -15.47 0.94 -71.14
CA ARG A 666 -16.24 0.55 -72.34
C ARG A 666 -15.75 1.20 -73.65
N LYS A 667 -14.96 2.29 -73.58
CA LYS A 667 -14.35 2.93 -74.76
C LYS A 667 -12.93 2.44 -75.08
N TRP A 668 -12.27 1.75 -74.15
CA TRP A 668 -10.87 1.33 -74.27
C TRP A 668 -10.70 -0.17 -74.53
N ASP A 669 -11.66 -1.02 -74.12
CA ASP A 669 -11.55 -2.46 -74.29
C ASP A 669 -11.93 -2.92 -75.72
N LYS A 670 -10.92 -3.03 -76.61
CA LYS A 670 -11.03 -3.61 -77.97
C LYS A 670 -10.34 -4.98 -78.12
N CYS A 671 -9.52 -5.39 -77.16
CA CYS A 671 -8.84 -6.68 -77.13
C CYS A 671 -8.98 -7.26 -75.72
N GLY A 672 -9.99 -8.11 -75.52
CA GLY A 672 -10.51 -8.51 -74.21
C GLY A 672 -9.63 -9.46 -73.39
N CYS A 673 -8.43 -9.02 -73.00
CA CYS A 673 -7.60 -9.70 -72.01
C CYS A 673 -7.96 -9.24 -70.57
N CYS A 674 -8.13 -7.93 -70.36
CA CYS A 674 -8.59 -7.39 -69.06
C CYS A 674 -10.12 -7.52 -68.85
N GLY A 675 -10.90 -7.64 -69.94
CA GLY A 675 -12.35 -7.79 -69.88
C GLY A 675 -12.83 -9.07 -69.17
N LEU A 676 -12.02 -10.14 -69.12
CA LEU A 676 -12.41 -11.42 -68.48
C LEU A 676 -12.64 -11.30 -66.97
N VAL A 677 -11.79 -10.57 -66.25
CA VAL A 677 -11.95 -10.34 -64.81
C VAL A 677 -13.16 -9.44 -64.53
N SER A 678 -13.36 -8.40 -65.35
CA SER A 678 -14.50 -7.48 -65.22
C SER A 678 -15.84 -8.12 -65.61
N LEU A 679 -15.90 -9.03 -66.60
CA LEU A 679 -17.13 -9.73 -66.95
C LEU A 679 -17.59 -10.70 -65.86
N SER A 680 -16.65 -11.34 -65.16
CA SER A 680 -16.93 -12.23 -64.03
C SER A 680 -17.66 -11.50 -62.90
N MET A 681 -17.12 -10.35 -62.45
CA MET A 681 -17.78 -9.53 -61.43
C MET A 681 -19.05 -8.84 -61.97
N GLY A 682 -19.02 -8.35 -63.21
CA GLY A 682 -20.14 -7.63 -63.82
C GLY A 682 -21.40 -8.48 -64.02
N LYS A 683 -21.27 -9.76 -64.38
CA LYS A 683 -22.42 -10.66 -64.57
C LYS A 683 -23.03 -11.18 -63.26
N SER A 684 -22.29 -11.17 -62.15
CA SER A 684 -22.83 -11.59 -60.85
C SER A 684 -23.73 -10.54 -60.19
N LEU A 685 -23.75 -9.30 -60.70
CA LEU A 685 -24.48 -8.17 -60.10
C LEU A 685 -25.56 -7.57 -61.03
N THR A 686 -25.68 -8.01 -62.29
CA THR A 686 -26.73 -7.51 -63.19
C THR A 686 -28.09 -8.16 -62.89
N PHE A 687 -28.97 -7.34 -62.30
CA PHE A 687 -30.38 -7.62 -62.05
C PHE A 687 -31.10 -8.17 -63.31
N GLU A 688 -31.88 -9.23 -63.12
CA GLU A 688 -32.44 -10.12 -64.15
C GLU A 688 -33.30 -9.39 -65.23
N GLN A 689 -33.85 -8.24 -64.84
CA GLN A 689 -34.75 -7.39 -65.63
C GLN A 689 -34.09 -6.86 -66.92
N SER A 690 -32.84 -6.39 -66.82
CA SER A 690 -32.11 -5.77 -67.94
C SER A 690 -31.78 -6.74 -69.09
N VAL A 691 -31.62 -8.03 -68.78
CA VAL A 691 -31.37 -9.09 -69.79
C VAL A 691 -32.66 -9.50 -70.48
N LYS A 692 -33.79 -9.58 -69.74
CA LYS A 692 -35.13 -9.83 -70.32
C LYS A 692 -35.54 -8.70 -71.28
N GLU A 693 -35.23 -7.46 -70.93
CA GLU A 693 -35.51 -6.28 -71.76
C GLU A 693 -34.69 -6.27 -73.07
N ALA A 694 -33.39 -6.57 -73.00
CA ALA A 694 -32.53 -6.69 -74.18
C ALA A 694 -32.97 -7.80 -75.14
N ILE A 695 -33.40 -8.96 -74.61
CA ILE A 695 -33.88 -10.09 -75.43
C ILE A 695 -35.22 -9.78 -76.11
N ASN A 696 -36.13 -9.05 -75.43
CA ASN A 696 -37.39 -8.62 -76.04
C ASN A 696 -37.18 -7.60 -77.17
N LEU A 697 -36.23 -6.69 -77.03
CA LEU A 697 -35.85 -5.75 -78.11
C LEU A 697 -35.28 -6.46 -79.35
N GLN A 698 -34.68 -7.65 -79.19
CA GLN A 698 -34.11 -8.42 -80.30
C GLN A 698 -35.11 -9.32 -81.05
N ARG A 699 -36.32 -9.55 -80.50
CA ARG A 699 -37.32 -10.46 -81.10
C ARG A 699 -38.33 -9.79 -82.03
N ASN A 700 -38.53 -8.48 -81.93
CA ASN A 700 -39.56 -7.76 -82.71
C ASN A 700 -38.95 -6.92 -83.84
N TYR A 701 -38.86 -7.48 -85.05
CA TYR A 701 -38.64 -6.70 -86.26
C TYR A 701 -39.86 -5.81 -86.54
N LYS A 702 -39.75 -4.50 -86.27
CA LYS A 702 -40.74 -3.52 -86.75
C LYS A 702 -40.71 -3.44 -88.27
N CYS A 703 -41.78 -3.87 -88.93
CA CYS A 703 -41.90 -3.73 -90.38
C CYS A 703 -42.16 -2.25 -90.74
N LYS A 704 -41.45 -1.72 -91.74
CA LYS A 704 -41.45 -0.27 -92.05
C LYS A 704 -42.64 0.22 -92.88
N ASN A 705 -43.41 -0.68 -93.49
CA ASN A 705 -44.51 -0.35 -94.39
C ASN A 705 -45.84 -0.85 -93.81
N ALA A 706 -46.89 -0.03 -93.81
CA ALA A 706 -48.21 -0.38 -93.30
C ALA A 706 -48.78 -1.68 -93.92
N LEU A 707 -48.51 -1.94 -95.20
CA LEU A 707 -48.91 -3.18 -95.88
C LEU A 707 -48.28 -4.44 -95.23
N CYS A 708 -47.04 -4.35 -94.75
CA CYS A 708 -46.40 -5.48 -94.07
C CYS A 708 -47.03 -5.71 -92.70
N GLU A 709 -47.43 -4.65 -92.00
CA GLU A 709 -48.07 -4.74 -90.69
C GLU A 709 -49.48 -5.36 -90.80
N THR A 710 -50.26 -5.00 -91.82
CA THR A 710 -51.55 -5.66 -92.09
C THR A 710 -51.40 -7.11 -92.53
N HIS A 711 -50.40 -7.44 -93.37
CA HIS A 711 -50.12 -8.83 -93.75
C HIS A 711 -49.66 -9.67 -92.55
N LEU A 712 -48.75 -9.15 -91.71
CA LEU A 712 -48.28 -9.84 -90.51
C LEU A 712 -49.43 -10.11 -89.53
N TRP A 713 -50.28 -9.10 -89.29
CA TRP A 713 -51.45 -9.24 -88.43
C TRP A 713 -52.42 -10.28 -89.00
N ARG A 714 -52.69 -10.26 -90.31
CA ARG A 714 -53.53 -11.24 -90.98
C ARG A 714 -52.99 -12.67 -90.86
N THR A 715 -51.71 -12.90 -91.17
CA THR A 715 -51.11 -14.24 -91.02
C THR A 715 -51.07 -14.73 -89.57
N LYS A 716 -50.95 -13.81 -88.61
CA LYS A 716 -51.02 -14.16 -87.18
C LYS A 716 -52.44 -14.53 -86.76
N HIS A 717 -53.44 -13.79 -87.23
CA HIS A 717 -54.85 -14.10 -86.99
C HIS A 717 -55.27 -15.42 -87.65
N GLU A 718 -54.80 -15.70 -88.87
CA GLU A 718 -55.00 -16.98 -89.57
C GLU A 718 -54.33 -18.15 -88.81
N LEU A 719 -53.16 -17.94 -88.20
CA LEU A 719 -52.50 -18.93 -87.33
C LEU A 719 -53.27 -19.14 -86.01
N ASP A 720 -53.71 -18.08 -85.35
CA ASP A 720 -54.48 -18.16 -84.09
C ASP A 720 -55.84 -18.86 -84.32
N LEU A 721 -56.50 -18.62 -85.46
CA LEU A 721 -57.70 -19.36 -85.87
C LEU A 721 -57.41 -20.83 -86.17
N ALA A 722 -56.29 -21.15 -86.81
CA ALA A 722 -55.88 -22.53 -87.06
C ALA A 722 -55.60 -23.29 -85.74
N LEU A 723 -54.93 -22.65 -84.77
CA LEU A 723 -54.70 -23.22 -83.44
C LEU A 723 -56.00 -23.46 -82.67
N LEU A 724 -56.94 -22.50 -82.67
CA LEU A 724 -58.27 -22.71 -82.08
C LEU A 724 -59.07 -23.82 -82.78
N HIS A 725 -58.81 -24.06 -84.07
CA HIS A 725 -59.41 -25.18 -84.79
C HIS A 725 -58.77 -26.52 -84.42
N VAL A 726 -57.45 -26.56 -84.20
CA VAL A 726 -56.74 -27.73 -83.66
C VAL A 726 -57.22 -28.03 -82.24
N ASP A 727 -57.26 -27.05 -81.32
CA ASP A 727 -57.78 -27.23 -79.96
C ASP A 727 -59.22 -27.75 -79.95
N ARG A 728 -60.06 -27.28 -80.89
CA ARG A 728 -61.43 -27.77 -81.05
C ARG A 728 -61.49 -29.20 -81.57
N LEU A 729 -60.61 -29.57 -82.50
CA LEU A 729 -60.49 -30.94 -83.02
C LEU A 729 -59.93 -31.90 -81.95
N GLU A 730 -58.95 -31.47 -81.15
CA GLU A 730 -58.44 -32.21 -79.99
C GLU A 730 -59.54 -32.39 -78.93
N ALA A 731 -60.33 -31.36 -78.64
CA ALA A 731 -61.49 -31.48 -77.76
C ALA A 731 -62.54 -32.47 -78.32
N GLN A 732 -62.84 -32.45 -79.62
CA GLN A 732 -63.74 -33.42 -80.24
C GLN A 732 -63.18 -34.85 -80.23
N LEU A 733 -61.88 -35.05 -80.49
CA LEU A 733 -61.21 -36.36 -80.40
C LEU A 733 -61.22 -36.91 -78.97
N SER A 734 -60.98 -36.05 -77.97
CA SER A 734 -61.06 -36.42 -76.55
C SER A 734 -62.49 -36.86 -76.15
N SER A 735 -63.53 -36.22 -76.70
CA SER A 735 -64.94 -36.62 -76.48
C SER A 735 -65.32 -37.96 -77.10
N LEU A 736 -64.53 -38.47 -78.06
CA LEU A 736 -64.65 -39.79 -78.68
C LEU A 736 -63.74 -40.84 -78.02
N GLY A 737 -63.03 -40.49 -76.94
CA GLY A 737 -62.16 -41.41 -76.19
C GLY A 737 -60.83 -41.73 -76.86
N ILE A 738 -60.39 -40.93 -77.84
CA ILE A 738 -59.10 -41.10 -78.52
C ILE A 738 -58.15 -39.99 -78.04
N GLU A 739 -57.12 -40.38 -77.28
CA GLU A 739 -56.10 -39.44 -76.79
C GLU A 739 -55.05 -39.19 -77.90
N PRO A 740 -54.85 -37.93 -78.35
CA PRO A 740 -53.93 -37.64 -79.45
C PRO A 740 -52.47 -37.80 -79.02
N GLU A 741 -51.68 -38.52 -79.82
CA GLU A 741 -50.27 -38.78 -79.56
C GLU A 741 -49.47 -37.47 -79.60
N ARG A 742 -48.88 -37.09 -78.46
CA ARG A 742 -48.28 -35.77 -78.26
C ARG A 742 -46.93 -35.67 -78.97
N VAL A 743 -46.95 -35.31 -80.26
CA VAL A 743 -45.74 -35.10 -81.08
C VAL A 743 -44.80 -34.14 -80.36
N SER A 744 -43.59 -34.62 -80.09
CA SER A 744 -42.57 -33.90 -79.34
C SER A 744 -42.21 -32.58 -80.04
N LYS A 745 -42.09 -31.50 -79.25
CA LYS A 745 -41.66 -30.19 -79.76
C LYS A 745 -40.30 -30.33 -80.44
N LEU A 746 -40.27 -30.14 -81.76
CA LEU A 746 -39.03 -30.14 -82.54
C LEU A 746 -38.03 -29.13 -81.95
N PRO A 747 -36.76 -29.52 -81.74
CA PRO A 747 -35.74 -28.58 -81.29
C PRO A 747 -35.48 -27.54 -82.39
N CYS A 748 -35.46 -26.26 -82.00
CA CYS A 748 -35.06 -25.16 -82.87
C CYS A 748 -33.53 -25.12 -83.09
N ASN A 749 -32.97 -26.20 -83.65
CA ASN A 749 -31.61 -26.26 -84.15
C ASN A 749 -31.65 -26.10 -85.68
N GLY A 750 -31.53 -24.85 -86.15
CA GLY A 750 -31.73 -24.53 -87.56
C GLY A 750 -31.31 -23.10 -87.94
N LEU A 751 -30.12 -22.66 -87.50
CA LEU A 751 -29.60 -21.33 -87.82
C LEU A 751 -28.11 -21.29 -88.20
N GLU A 752 -27.52 -22.42 -88.60
CA GLU A 752 -26.13 -22.50 -89.10
C GLU A 752 -25.99 -22.78 -90.62
N SER A 753 -27.08 -22.97 -91.37
CA SER A 753 -27.02 -23.32 -92.81
C SER A 753 -27.13 -22.13 -93.79
N ILE A 754 -27.46 -20.91 -93.33
CA ILE A 754 -27.75 -19.76 -94.22
C ILE A 754 -26.49 -18.95 -94.60
N GLU A 755 -25.37 -19.15 -93.90
CA GLU A 755 -24.11 -18.44 -94.16
C GLU A 755 -23.38 -18.95 -95.42
N ASP A 756 -23.46 -20.26 -95.71
CA ASP A 756 -22.72 -20.88 -96.82
C ASP A 756 -23.44 -20.80 -98.17
N GLU A 757 -24.76 -20.72 -98.19
CA GLU A 757 -25.50 -20.52 -99.45
C GLU A 757 -25.34 -19.07 -99.99
N ARG A 758 -25.19 -18.09 -99.09
CA ARG A 758 -24.81 -16.71 -99.43
C ARG A 758 -23.38 -16.59 -100.00
N LYS A 759 -22.44 -17.42 -99.55
CA LYS A 759 -21.09 -17.50 -100.14
C LYS A 759 -21.11 -18.12 -101.54
N ARG A 760 -22.02 -19.09 -101.79
CA ARG A 760 -22.19 -19.74 -103.10
C ARG A 760 -22.79 -18.79 -104.15
N GLN A 761 -23.83 -18.03 -103.82
CA GLN A 761 -24.43 -17.05 -104.75
C GLN A 761 -23.53 -15.83 -105.02
N ARG A 762 -22.71 -15.38 -104.06
CA ARG A 762 -21.75 -14.28 -104.29
C ARG A 762 -20.61 -14.65 -105.24
N ARG A 763 -20.22 -15.93 -105.35
CA ARG A 763 -19.22 -16.40 -106.33
C ARG A 763 -19.76 -16.51 -107.76
N LEU A 764 -21.08 -16.61 -107.95
CA LEU A 764 -21.71 -16.71 -109.28
C LEU A 764 -22.07 -15.36 -109.93
N ARG A 765 -22.08 -14.25 -109.18
CA ARG A 765 -22.30 -12.89 -109.73
C ARG A 765 -21.01 -12.11 -110.04
N ALA A 766 -19.85 -12.70 -109.83
CA ALA A 766 -18.55 -12.07 -110.08
C ALA A 766 -17.95 -12.37 -111.46
N ARG A 767 -18.66 -13.09 -112.34
CA ARG A 767 -18.13 -13.56 -113.64
C ARG A 767 -19.05 -13.28 -114.84
N SER A 768 -19.64 -12.08 -114.89
CA SER A 768 -20.27 -11.52 -116.10
C SER A 768 -20.20 -10.00 -116.11
N ARG A 769 -19.11 -9.46 -116.67
CA ARG A 769 -18.99 -8.04 -117.05
C ARG A 769 -18.33 -7.93 -118.43
N SER A 770 -19.12 -7.58 -119.42
CA SER A 770 -18.67 -7.03 -120.70
C SER A 770 -19.80 -6.19 -121.30
N LEU A 771 -19.76 -4.88 -120.99
CA LEU A 771 -19.95 -3.68 -121.86
C LEU A 771 -20.85 -3.77 -123.13
N PRO A 772 -21.34 -2.62 -123.67
CA PRO A 772 -21.82 -1.38 -123.02
C PRO A 772 -23.04 -0.73 -123.73
N SER A 773 -23.73 0.24 -123.08
CA SER A 773 -24.09 1.56 -123.67
C SER A 773 -25.05 2.38 -122.77
N SER A 774 -24.96 3.71 -122.87
CA SER A 774 -25.88 4.73 -122.29
C SER A 774 -26.66 5.43 -123.44
N PRO A 775 -27.53 6.46 -123.25
CA PRO A 775 -27.98 7.20 -122.04
C PRO A 775 -29.53 7.15 -121.92
N ALA A 776 -30.36 8.07 -121.39
CA ALA A 776 -30.22 9.43 -120.81
C ALA A 776 -31.43 9.80 -119.89
N ARG A 777 -31.31 10.93 -119.16
CA ARG A 777 -32.34 11.93 -118.67
C ARG A 777 -33.75 11.44 -118.23
N GLY A 778 -34.36 11.93 -117.14
CA GLY A 778 -33.94 12.91 -116.11
C GLY A 778 -35.14 13.59 -115.39
N VAL A 779 -34.84 14.47 -114.42
CA VAL A 779 -35.68 15.61 -113.91
C VAL A 779 -36.88 15.32 -112.96
N ARG A 780 -36.72 15.74 -111.68
CA ARG A 780 -37.60 16.59 -110.79
C ARG A 780 -39.14 16.32 -110.67
N ASP A 781 -39.88 16.76 -109.64
CA ASP A 781 -39.61 17.58 -108.44
C ASP A 781 -40.59 17.30 -107.27
N SER A 782 -40.34 17.94 -106.12
CA SER A 782 -41.18 18.22 -104.93
C SER A 782 -42.71 17.96 -104.92
N SER A 783 -43.25 17.56 -103.75
CA SER A 783 -44.02 18.47 -102.85
C SER A 783 -44.65 17.80 -101.61
N THR A 784 -44.62 18.51 -100.48
CA THR A 784 -45.52 18.34 -99.30
C THR A 784 -46.63 19.43 -99.38
N PRO A 785 -47.81 19.32 -98.70
CA PRO A 785 -47.93 19.82 -97.31
C PRO A 785 -49.15 19.37 -96.42
N SER A 786 -48.94 19.32 -95.08
CA SER A 786 -49.92 19.73 -94.02
C SER A 786 -51.27 18.96 -93.87
N ARG A 787 -52.15 19.08 -92.83
CA ARG A 787 -52.27 19.90 -91.59
C ARG A 787 -53.33 19.29 -90.61
N LEU A 788 -53.45 19.85 -89.39
CA LEU A 788 -54.58 19.76 -88.40
C LEU A 788 -54.78 18.41 -87.66
N LYS A 789 -54.68 18.30 -86.31
CA LYS A 789 -55.44 18.86 -85.15
C LYS A 789 -56.78 18.18 -84.83
N SER A 790 -56.91 17.52 -83.66
CA SER A 790 -57.87 17.91 -82.59
C SER A 790 -57.85 16.96 -81.36
N ASN A 791 -58.12 17.55 -80.20
CA ASN A 791 -58.19 17.01 -78.84
C ASN A 791 -59.24 15.90 -78.61
N ARG A 792 -59.05 15.09 -77.55
CA ARG A 792 -59.86 15.17 -76.30
C ARG A 792 -59.24 14.36 -75.15
N ALA A 793 -59.57 14.76 -73.92
CA ALA A 793 -59.13 14.16 -72.66
C ALA A 793 -60.32 13.57 -71.90
N CYS A 794 -60.06 12.67 -70.94
CA CYS A 794 -60.91 12.43 -69.77
C CYS A 794 -60.03 12.09 -68.55
N TYR A 795 -60.39 12.67 -67.41
CA TYR A 795 -59.89 12.35 -66.06
C TYR A 795 -60.93 11.46 -65.34
N ILE A 796 -60.55 10.80 -64.23
CA ILE A 796 -61.15 10.96 -62.87
C ILE A 796 -60.68 9.83 -61.90
N HIS A 797 -60.18 10.27 -60.73
CA HIS A 797 -60.08 9.65 -59.38
C HIS A 797 -59.55 8.20 -59.18
N LEU A 798 -58.67 7.84 -58.22
CA LEU A 798 -58.41 8.21 -56.79
C LEU A 798 -59.44 7.71 -55.76
N ASP A 799 -58.97 6.84 -54.86
CA ASP A 799 -59.29 6.88 -53.42
C ASP A 799 -58.20 6.18 -52.59
N ASP A 800 -58.15 6.51 -51.29
CA ASP A 800 -57.02 6.31 -50.37
C ASP A 800 -57.20 5.19 -49.32
N ASN A 801 -56.11 4.95 -48.57
CA ASN A 801 -56.02 4.31 -47.23
C ASN A 801 -56.17 2.78 -47.10
N PHE A 802 -55.18 2.15 -46.45
CA PHE A 802 -55.37 1.62 -45.09
C PHE A 802 -54.02 1.35 -44.40
N LEU A 803 -53.94 1.62 -43.09
CA LEU A 803 -52.74 1.45 -42.26
C LEU A 803 -53.15 0.92 -40.87
N THR A 804 -52.23 0.21 -40.22
CA THR A 804 -52.18 -0.19 -38.78
C THR A 804 -52.79 -1.52 -38.30
N SER A 805 -52.03 -2.09 -37.35
CA SER A 805 -52.38 -3.08 -36.31
C SER A 805 -52.42 -4.57 -36.66
N ILE A 806 -51.52 -5.36 -36.07
CA ILE A 806 -51.80 -6.09 -34.81
C ILE A 806 -50.48 -6.46 -34.10
N GLU A 807 -50.56 -6.61 -32.78
CA GLU A 807 -49.46 -6.75 -31.82
C GLU A 807 -49.38 -8.20 -31.27
N LYS A 808 -48.23 -8.56 -30.65
CA LYS A 808 -47.97 -9.73 -29.77
C LYS A 808 -48.00 -11.14 -30.37
N GLU A 809 -46.86 -11.83 -30.21
CA GLU A 809 -46.84 -13.06 -29.39
C GLU A 809 -45.46 -13.28 -28.75
N THR A 810 -45.47 -13.65 -27.46
CA THR A 810 -44.32 -14.15 -26.69
C THR A 810 -44.74 -15.46 -26.06
N VAL A 811 -43.90 -16.50 -26.14
CA VAL A 811 -43.68 -17.61 -25.18
C VAL A 811 -43.11 -18.82 -25.94
N LEU A 812 -41.78 -18.98 -25.90
CA LEU A 812 -41.03 -20.17 -25.46
C LEU A 812 -39.51 -19.94 -25.64
#